data_AF-A0AAJ5Z3T9-F1
#
_entry.id   AF-A0AAJ5Z3T9-F1
#
_cell.length_a   1.000
_cell.length_b   1.000
_cell.length_c   1.000
_cell.angle_alpha   90.00
_cell.angle_beta   90.00
_cell.angle_gamma   90.00
#
_symmetry.space_group_name_H-M   'P 1'
#
loop_
_entity.id
_entity.type
_entity.pdbx_description
1 polymer ?
#
loop_
_entity_poly.entity_id
_entity_poly.type
_entity_poly.pdbx_seq_one_letter_code
_entity_poly.pdbx_strand_id
1 'polypeptide(L)'
;MLPGTLRFVLHDGVQAALHAGRAVVALESTIITHGLPRPLNYDMAVAAEDQIRRVGAEPATIAILDGRVHVGLDKTQLARVADSDPSRTIKVGRGSLAHALSQGMGWVGGTTVSGTMALAQRAGIRIFATGGIGGVHRGAESSMDISADLTELSRTRVAVFCSGAKSILDIPRTLEYLETQGVPVFTFHASGEFPNFYTASSGCKVPVVSSVDHAARIVAANEQLGLENGIVFGVPIPREFEANGKDIQLAVEQAVHESKELGFDRLGKQVTPWLLQRVSSLTEHSVQNNIALVLNNARHAAQCAMSLAGPRQPTVAQVHAPRKARIMVIGCAAMDITAQALEPSLSDPSTAPGSIDITVGGVAHNIARAAHAMLEDKRAVVLVAPKADDTLGKLMQGEMHASRMRTDALIQSARTPMCNLVLDADGELVTGIADMRVLDEIMVPEVVATRLQQYQPSFIALDANLQPASLAVALAYATKERVPVLYEPTSTAKCHRILDAMQMLQHAQKVHIVTPNQYELASMAERLRTTLPRVPTTYVDAVIRATRLPPALIQDAFMLTHVAQVQFIKLGGLGVLLVMQGQGSQHHFVHVPALPMGHGKPFVNSTGAGDSFTGAILAKLSTMSMSFDQITFEDMVDLVNIGQRAAQRTLTCKEAVARSVAA
;
A
#
# COMPACT_ATOMS: atom_id res chain seq x y z
N MET A 1 4.34 -2.22 -39.59
CA MET A 1 4.50 -1.42 -38.35
C MET A 1 3.56 -1.98 -37.30
N LEU A 2 4.08 -2.79 -36.36
CA LEU A 2 3.30 -3.37 -35.26
C LEU A 2 3.44 -2.51 -33.99
N PRO A 3 2.45 -2.55 -33.08
CA PRO A 3 2.02 -1.43 -32.25
C PRO A 3 2.52 -1.57 -30.80
N GLY A 4 3.50 -0.75 -30.43
CA GLY A 4 4.12 -0.77 -29.10
C GLY A 4 4.00 0.58 -28.38
N THR A 5 2.78 0.97 -28.02
CA THR A 5 2.41 1.84 -26.88
C THR A 5 0.91 2.12 -27.03
N LEU A 6 0.15 1.91 -25.95
CA LEU A 6 -1.23 2.39 -25.92
C LEU A 6 -1.24 3.89 -26.23
N ARG A 7 -2.12 4.29 -27.14
CA ARG A 7 -2.35 5.67 -27.55
C ARG A 7 -3.00 6.45 -26.40
N PHE A 8 -2.27 6.66 -25.31
CA PHE A 8 -2.75 7.22 -24.05
C PHE A 8 -1.78 8.32 -23.60
N VAL A 9 -2.25 9.56 -23.63
CA VAL A 9 -1.49 10.77 -23.31
C VAL A 9 -2.03 11.30 -21.98
N LEU A 10 -1.18 11.34 -20.96
CA LEU A 10 -1.49 12.00 -19.69
C LEU A 10 -0.92 13.41 -19.75
N HIS A 11 -1.73 14.41 -19.40
CA HIS A 11 -1.21 15.77 -19.18
C HIS A 11 -0.27 15.79 -17.98
N ASP A 12 0.81 16.57 -18.05
CA ASP A 12 1.87 16.61 -17.03
C ASP A 12 1.31 16.87 -15.62
N GLY A 13 0.34 17.77 -15.49
CA GLY A 13 -0.33 18.06 -14.22
C GLY A 13 -1.05 16.84 -13.62
N VAL A 14 -1.73 16.07 -14.46
CA VAL A 14 -2.43 14.84 -14.07
C VAL A 14 -1.43 13.74 -13.72
N GLN A 15 -0.39 13.56 -14.53
CA GLN A 15 0.65 12.58 -14.26
C GLN A 15 1.38 12.88 -12.94
N ALA A 16 1.75 14.14 -12.70
CA ALA A 16 2.38 14.57 -11.46
C ALA A 16 1.44 14.41 -10.25
N ALA A 17 0.15 14.67 -10.41
CA ALA A 17 -0.83 14.49 -9.34
C ALA A 17 -0.99 13.01 -8.97
N LEU A 18 -1.13 12.13 -9.96
CA LEU A 18 -1.22 10.68 -9.74
C LEU A 18 0.03 10.10 -9.09
N HIS A 19 1.23 10.47 -9.58
CA HIS A 19 2.50 10.01 -8.98
C HIS A 19 2.69 10.48 -7.54
N ALA A 20 2.24 11.69 -7.22
CA ALA A 20 2.31 12.25 -5.87
C ALA A 20 1.15 11.82 -4.97
N GLY A 21 0.23 10.96 -5.44
CA GLY A 21 -0.97 10.56 -4.70
C GLY A 21 -1.95 11.71 -4.41
N ARG A 22 -1.84 12.83 -5.13
CA ARG A 22 -2.73 14.01 -5.00
C ARG A 22 -4.10 13.74 -5.63
N ALA A 23 -5.07 14.57 -5.27
CA ALA A 23 -6.44 14.45 -5.75
C ALA A 23 -6.51 14.71 -7.25
N VAL A 24 -7.18 13.80 -7.98
CA VAL A 24 -7.50 13.98 -9.41
C VAL A 24 -8.98 13.71 -9.62
N VAL A 25 -9.63 14.59 -10.39
CA VAL A 25 -11.05 14.47 -10.76
C VAL A 25 -11.19 14.41 -12.27
N ALA A 26 -11.74 13.31 -12.78
CA ALA A 26 -12.07 13.20 -14.19
C ALA A 26 -13.25 14.11 -14.56
N LEU A 27 -13.25 14.58 -15.82
CA LEU A 27 -14.36 15.28 -16.47
C LEU A 27 -14.59 14.67 -17.87
N GLU A 28 -15.85 14.59 -18.31
CA GLU A 28 -16.18 14.09 -19.64
C GLU A 28 -16.14 15.18 -20.71
N SER A 29 -15.96 14.80 -21.98
CA SER A 29 -15.97 15.73 -23.11
C SER A 29 -17.22 15.66 -24.00
N THR A 30 -18.12 14.69 -23.79
CA THR A 30 -19.43 14.68 -24.50
C THR A 30 -20.26 15.90 -24.17
N ILE A 31 -20.25 16.37 -22.92
CA ILE A 31 -20.99 17.58 -22.53
C ILE A 31 -20.48 18.81 -23.29
N ILE A 32 -19.19 18.84 -23.63
CA ILE A 32 -18.54 19.93 -24.36
C ILE A 32 -18.88 19.86 -25.86
N THR A 33 -18.85 18.66 -26.44
CA THR A 33 -19.03 18.46 -27.89
C THR A 33 -20.49 18.37 -28.34
N HIS A 34 -21.37 17.79 -27.52
CA HIS A 34 -22.76 17.48 -27.87
C HIS A 34 -23.79 17.94 -26.83
N GLY A 35 -23.36 18.44 -25.66
CA GLY A 35 -24.24 18.74 -24.53
C GLY A 35 -24.62 20.21 -24.39
N LEU A 36 -23.73 21.13 -24.74
CA LEU A 36 -23.93 22.58 -24.62
C LEU A 36 -23.58 23.30 -25.93
N PRO A 37 -24.26 24.42 -26.24
CA PRO A 37 -23.94 25.23 -27.41
C PRO A 37 -22.64 26.04 -27.22
N ARG A 38 -22.04 26.47 -28.32
CA ARG A 38 -20.89 27.40 -28.31
C ARG A 38 -21.35 28.84 -28.03
N PRO A 39 -20.54 29.68 -27.35
CA PRO A 39 -19.25 29.36 -26.72
C PRO A 39 -19.38 28.77 -25.30
N LEU A 40 -20.61 28.62 -24.79
CA LEU A 40 -20.90 28.23 -23.41
C LEU A 40 -20.31 26.86 -23.03
N ASN A 41 -20.15 25.96 -24.00
CA ASN A 41 -19.49 24.67 -23.81
C ASN A 41 -18.03 24.78 -23.36
N TYR A 42 -17.25 25.69 -23.95
CA TYR A 42 -15.86 25.96 -23.56
C TYR A 42 -15.82 26.65 -22.19
N ASP A 43 -16.62 27.70 -22.01
CA ASP A 43 -16.65 28.49 -20.77
C ASP A 43 -17.03 27.62 -19.57
N MET A 44 -18.01 26.73 -19.75
CA MET A 44 -18.40 25.76 -18.73
C MET A 44 -17.26 24.79 -18.42
N ALA A 45 -16.57 24.25 -19.43
CA ALA A 45 -15.48 23.31 -19.22
C ALA A 45 -14.31 23.95 -18.44
N VAL A 46 -13.92 25.17 -18.82
CA VAL A 46 -12.90 25.95 -18.09
C VAL A 46 -13.36 26.21 -16.65
N ALA A 47 -14.60 26.66 -16.46
CA ALA A 47 -15.14 26.91 -15.13
C ALA A 47 -15.18 25.65 -14.25
N ALA A 48 -15.49 24.48 -14.82
CA ALA A 48 -15.47 23.21 -14.10
C ALA A 48 -14.05 22.81 -13.69
N GLU A 49 -13.06 22.93 -14.59
CA GLU A 49 -11.66 22.69 -14.24
C GLU A 49 -11.17 23.65 -13.15
N ASP A 50 -11.53 24.93 -13.24
CA ASP A 50 -11.15 25.93 -12.25
C ASP A 50 -11.82 25.69 -10.89
N GLN A 51 -13.06 25.21 -10.85
CA GLN A 51 -13.69 24.81 -9.59
C GLN A 51 -12.94 23.66 -8.91
N ILE A 52 -12.48 22.68 -9.67
CA ILE A 52 -11.67 21.56 -9.15
C ILE A 52 -10.33 22.07 -8.61
N ARG A 53 -9.64 22.94 -9.38
CA ARG A 53 -8.37 23.57 -8.96
C ARG A 53 -8.51 24.40 -7.69
N ARG A 54 -9.61 25.16 -7.53
CA ARG A 54 -9.88 25.98 -6.33
C ARG A 54 -10.01 25.15 -5.06
N VAL A 55 -10.50 23.91 -5.16
CA VAL A 55 -10.58 22.97 -4.03
C VAL A 55 -9.23 22.32 -3.73
N GLY A 56 -8.26 22.41 -4.65
CA GLY A 56 -6.91 21.85 -4.51
C GLY A 56 -6.67 20.53 -5.25
N ALA A 57 -7.65 20.08 -6.05
CA ALA A 57 -7.53 18.87 -6.87
C ALA A 57 -7.08 19.20 -8.30
N GLU A 58 -6.53 18.21 -9.00
CA GLU A 58 -6.14 18.30 -10.40
C GLU A 58 -7.32 17.86 -11.30
N PRO A 59 -7.79 18.70 -12.24
CA PRO A 59 -8.81 18.30 -13.20
C PRO A 59 -8.20 17.47 -14.35
N ALA A 60 -8.93 16.45 -14.77
CA ALA A 60 -8.57 15.60 -15.90
C ALA A 60 -9.74 15.48 -16.87
N THR A 61 -9.92 16.50 -17.72
CA THR A 61 -10.85 16.41 -18.86
C THR A 61 -10.36 15.32 -19.82
N ILE A 62 -11.20 14.34 -20.13
CA ILE A 62 -10.83 13.20 -20.97
C ILE A 62 -11.49 13.34 -22.34
N ALA A 63 -10.71 13.16 -23.40
CA ALA A 63 -11.18 13.15 -24.79
C ALA A 63 -10.31 12.23 -25.67
N ILE A 64 -10.78 11.94 -26.89
CA ILE A 64 -9.94 11.34 -27.93
C ILE A 64 -9.60 12.41 -28.95
N LEU A 65 -8.30 12.61 -29.21
CA LEU A 65 -7.79 13.54 -30.21
C LEU A 65 -6.83 12.79 -31.13
N ASP A 66 -7.02 12.90 -32.43
CA ASP A 66 -6.12 12.32 -33.44
C ASP A 66 -5.88 10.81 -33.27
N GLY A 67 -6.92 10.10 -32.86
CA GLY A 67 -6.87 8.67 -32.57
C GLY A 67 -6.11 8.30 -31.30
N ARG A 68 -5.84 9.25 -30.39
CA ARG A 68 -5.21 9.04 -29.07
C ARG A 68 -6.14 9.46 -27.95
N VAL A 69 -6.13 8.72 -26.84
CA VAL A 69 -6.77 9.14 -25.60
C VAL A 69 -5.92 10.23 -24.96
N HIS A 70 -6.54 11.32 -24.58
CA HIS A 70 -5.95 12.38 -23.76
C HIS A 70 -6.66 12.42 -22.41
N VAL A 71 -5.89 12.43 -21.31
CA VAL A 71 -6.39 12.53 -19.94
C VAL A 71 -5.76 13.77 -19.30
N GLY A 72 -6.59 14.79 -19.10
CA GLY A 72 -6.16 16.16 -18.93
C GLY A 72 -5.92 16.80 -20.29
N LEU A 73 -6.53 17.95 -20.53
CA LEU A 73 -6.39 18.74 -21.75
C LEU A 73 -5.73 20.07 -21.42
N ASP A 74 -4.80 20.51 -22.25
CA ASP A 74 -4.36 21.91 -22.22
C ASP A 74 -5.45 22.84 -22.80
N LYS A 75 -5.27 24.15 -22.67
CA LYS A 75 -6.24 25.15 -23.15
C LYS A 75 -6.52 25.04 -24.65
N THR A 76 -5.50 24.71 -25.45
CA THR A 76 -5.60 24.58 -26.91
C THR A 76 -6.37 23.32 -27.29
N GLN A 77 -6.10 22.21 -26.61
CA GLN A 77 -6.80 20.95 -26.78
C GLN A 77 -8.26 21.08 -26.34
N LEU A 78 -8.53 21.75 -25.21
CA LEU A 78 -9.88 22.01 -24.72
C LEU A 78 -10.67 22.89 -25.70
N ALA A 79 -10.07 23.96 -26.22
CA ALA A 79 -10.68 24.80 -27.24
C ALA A 79 -10.99 23.99 -28.51
N ARG A 80 -10.05 23.14 -28.94
CA ARG A 80 -10.26 22.23 -30.08
C ARG A 80 -11.42 21.26 -29.86
N VAL A 81 -11.61 20.75 -28.64
CA VAL A 81 -12.77 19.90 -28.31
C VAL A 81 -14.07 20.71 -28.36
N ALA A 82 -14.07 21.94 -27.87
CA ALA A 82 -15.25 22.81 -27.89
C ALA A 82 -15.64 23.27 -29.31
N ASP A 83 -14.64 23.54 -30.15
CA ASP A 83 -14.81 24.06 -31.51
C ASP A 83 -14.83 22.98 -32.60
N SER A 84 -14.81 21.70 -32.21
CA SER A 84 -14.68 20.57 -33.14
C SER A 84 -15.77 20.53 -34.22
N ASP A 85 -15.40 20.30 -35.48
CA ASP A 85 -16.37 20.17 -36.58
C ASP A 85 -17.29 18.96 -36.33
N PRO A 86 -18.63 19.13 -36.29
CA PRO A 86 -19.57 18.01 -36.12
C PRO A 86 -19.37 16.86 -37.11
N SER A 87 -18.90 17.14 -38.34
CA SER A 87 -18.62 16.11 -39.36
C SER A 87 -17.43 15.21 -39.02
N ARG A 88 -16.56 15.67 -38.10
CA ARG A 88 -15.36 14.96 -37.62
C ARG A 88 -15.36 14.76 -36.10
N THR A 89 -16.55 14.83 -35.49
CA THR A 89 -16.74 14.65 -34.05
C THR A 89 -17.58 13.40 -33.79
N ILE A 90 -17.14 12.55 -32.87
CA ILE A 90 -17.86 11.32 -32.50
C ILE A 90 -18.21 11.39 -31.02
N LYS A 91 -19.45 11.02 -30.68
CA LYS A 91 -19.85 10.72 -29.30
C LYS A 91 -19.38 9.32 -28.91
N VAL A 92 -18.50 9.23 -27.92
CA VAL A 92 -17.74 8.01 -27.59
C VAL A 92 -18.12 7.45 -26.22
N GLY A 93 -19.01 6.47 -26.20
CA GLY A 93 -19.15 5.55 -25.07
C GLY A 93 -18.17 4.39 -25.13
N ARG A 94 -18.17 3.50 -24.13
CA ARG A 94 -17.21 2.39 -24.05
C ARG A 94 -17.16 1.55 -25.34
N GLY A 95 -18.31 1.12 -25.85
CA GLY A 95 -18.38 0.28 -27.06
C GLY A 95 -17.86 0.94 -28.34
N SER A 96 -17.70 2.26 -28.34
CA SER A 96 -17.19 3.05 -29.47
C SER A 96 -15.76 3.56 -29.29
N LEU A 97 -15.09 3.24 -28.17
CA LEU A 97 -13.71 3.68 -27.92
C LEU A 97 -12.75 3.25 -29.02
N ALA A 98 -12.78 1.97 -29.40
CA ALA A 98 -11.89 1.44 -30.44
C ALA A 98 -12.13 2.10 -31.80
N HIS A 99 -13.41 2.33 -32.15
CA HIS A 99 -13.79 3.03 -33.38
C HIS A 99 -13.27 4.47 -33.40
N ALA A 100 -13.45 5.22 -32.31
CA ALA A 100 -12.94 6.59 -32.22
C ALA A 100 -11.41 6.65 -32.31
N LEU A 101 -10.71 5.68 -31.70
CA LEU A 101 -9.25 5.57 -31.81
C LEU A 101 -8.80 5.23 -33.24
N SER A 102 -9.54 4.40 -33.98
CA SER A 102 -9.15 4.00 -35.34
C SER A 102 -9.27 5.12 -36.37
N GLN A 103 -10.06 6.18 -36.11
CA GLN A 103 -10.25 7.29 -37.05
C GLN A 103 -8.99 8.10 -37.34
N GLY A 104 -8.09 8.24 -36.36
CA GLY A 104 -6.80 8.92 -36.54
C GLY A 104 -6.88 10.44 -36.64
N MET A 105 -5.94 11.04 -37.37
CA MET A 105 -5.68 12.49 -37.40
C MET A 105 -6.91 13.30 -37.86
N GLY A 106 -7.17 14.41 -37.18
CA GLY A 106 -8.25 15.35 -37.46
C GLY A 106 -9.59 15.02 -36.79
N TRP A 107 -9.72 13.86 -36.16
CA TRP A 107 -10.94 13.46 -35.46
C TRP A 107 -10.92 13.82 -33.98
N VAL A 108 -12.10 14.20 -33.47
CA VAL A 108 -12.36 14.46 -32.05
C VAL A 108 -13.39 13.47 -31.54
N GLY A 109 -13.08 12.77 -30.46
CA GLY A 109 -14.00 11.90 -29.76
C GLY A 109 -14.38 12.50 -28.41
N GLY A 110 -15.63 12.98 -28.30
CA GLY A 110 -16.20 13.40 -27.02
C GLY A 110 -16.62 12.18 -26.22
N THR A 111 -15.98 11.91 -25.08
CA THR A 111 -16.27 10.72 -24.27
C THR A 111 -17.51 10.92 -23.42
N THR A 112 -18.41 9.93 -23.38
CA THR A 112 -19.59 9.95 -22.49
C THR A 112 -19.18 9.56 -21.07
N VAL A 113 -20.11 9.49 -20.12
CA VAL A 113 -19.89 8.89 -18.79
C VAL A 113 -19.23 7.52 -18.91
N SER A 114 -19.82 6.57 -19.65
CA SER A 114 -19.24 5.23 -19.82
C SER A 114 -17.85 5.24 -20.48
N GLY A 115 -17.62 6.07 -21.49
CA GLY A 115 -16.30 6.19 -22.12
C GLY A 115 -15.26 6.79 -21.17
N THR A 116 -15.65 7.84 -20.44
CA THR A 116 -14.79 8.57 -19.50
C THR A 116 -14.42 7.69 -18.32
N MET A 117 -15.37 6.95 -17.74
CA MET A 117 -15.12 6.01 -16.64
C MET A 117 -14.09 4.94 -17.04
N ALA A 118 -14.25 4.31 -18.21
CA ALA A 118 -13.34 3.28 -18.69
C ALA A 118 -11.88 3.79 -18.81
N LEU A 119 -11.73 5.04 -19.29
CA LEU A 119 -10.43 5.67 -19.48
C LEU A 119 -9.87 6.21 -18.15
N ALA A 120 -10.71 6.78 -17.28
CA ALA A 120 -10.34 7.26 -15.96
C ALA A 120 -9.80 6.14 -15.07
N GLN A 121 -10.49 4.98 -15.01
CA GLN A 121 -10.01 3.81 -14.27
C GLN A 121 -8.65 3.35 -14.79
N ARG A 122 -8.47 3.32 -16.13
CA ARG A 122 -7.20 2.94 -16.75
C ARG A 122 -6.06 3.93 -16.43
N ALA A 123 -6.39 5.20 -16.22
CA ALA A 123 -5.46 6.24 -15.78
C ALA A 123 -5.23 6.25 -14.26
N GLY A 124 -5.92 5.41 -13.48
CA GLY A 124 -5.84 5.40 -12.00
C GLY A 124 -6.65 6.51 -11.32
N ILE A 125 -7.57 7.16 -12.03
CA ILE A 125 -8.43 8.21 -11.47
C ILE A 125 -9.68 7.57 -10.85
N ARG A 126 -9.94 7.91 -9.58
CA ARG A 126 -10.99 7.29 -8.75
C ARG A 126 -12.32 8.05 -8.76
N ILE A 127 -12.28 9.36 -9.04
CA ILE A 127 -13.41 10.27 -8.89
C ILE A 127 -13.71 10.94 -10.24
N PHE A 128 -15.00 11.01 -10.59
CA PHE A 128 -15.50 11.60 -11.82
C PHE A 128 -16.69 12.52 -11.53
N ALA A 129 -16.70 13.71 -12.15
CA ALA A 129 -17.84 14.63 -12.11
C ALA A 129 -18.48 14.79 -13.50
N THR A 130 -19.80 14.76 -13.56
CA THR A 130 -20.61 15.07 -14.75
C THR A 130 -21.84 15.87 -14.34
N GLY A 131 -22.59 16.40 -15.30
CA GLY A 131 -23.91 16.95 -15.03
C GLY A 131 -24.87 15.86 -14.56
N GLY A 132 -24.99 14.77 -15.32
CA GLY A 132 -26.01 13.74 -15.09
C GLY A 132 -25.68 12.47 -15.86
N ILE A 133 -25.91 11.31 -15.25
CA ILE A 133 -25.67 10.03 -15.92
C ILE A 133 -26.72 9.76 -16.99
N GLY A 134 -26.39 8.92 -17.98
CA GLY A 134 -27.41 8.23 -18.77
C GLY A 134 -28.17 7.22 -17.91
N GLY A 135 -29.21 6.62 -18.47
CA GLY A 135 -30.07 5.70 -17.73
C GLY A 135 -31.02 4.95 -18.63
N VAL A 136 -32.09 4.43 -18.04
CA VAL A 136 -33.18 3.77 -18.74
C VAL A 136 -34.05 4.85 -19.38
N HIS A 137 -34.28 4.77 -20.69
CA HIS A 137 -35.17 5.72 -21.37
C HIS A 137 -36.65 5.43 -21.05
N ARG A 138 -37.51 6.46 -21.15
CA ARG A 138 -38.95 6.27 -20.94
C ARG A 138 -39.52 5.40 -22.07
N GLY A 139 -40.12 4.25 -21.75
CA GLY A 139 -40.59 3.26 -22.73
C GLY A 139 -39.58 2.13 -23.03
N ALA A 140 -38.44 2.10 -22.33
CA ALA A 140 -37.41 1.08 -22.51
C ALA A 140 -37.83 -0.33 -22.12
N GLU A 141 -38.93 -0.51 -21.37
CA GLU A 141 -39.54 -1.82 -21.17
C GLU A 141 -39.96 -2.49 -22.49
N SER A 142 -40.14 -1.72 -23.56
CA SER A 142 -40.42 -2.21 -24.90
C SER A 142 -39.24 -1.98 -25.85
N SER A 143 -38.62 -0.80 -25.82
CA SER A 143 -37.56 -0.44 -26.78
C SER A 143 -36.17 -0.97 -26.42
N MET A 144 -35.95 -1.33 -25.15
CA MET A 144 -34.64 -1.68 -24.59
C MET A 144 -33.58 -0.58 -24.74
N ASP A 145 -33.99 0.69 -24.92
CA ASP A 145 -33.08 1.84 -24.98
C ASP A 145 -32.55 2.17 -23.57
N ILE A 146 -31.42 1.54 -23.23
CA ILE A 146 -30.76 1.64 -21.92
C ILE A 146 -29.34 2.12 -22.15
N SER A 147 -28.95 3.19 -21.44
CA SER A 147 -27.60 3.74 -21.56
C SER A 147 -26.54 2.74 -21.11
N ALA A 148 -25.47 2.62 -21.91
CA ALA A 148 -24.26 1.88 -21.55
C ALA A 148 -23.55 2.42 -20.29
N ASP A 149 -23.91 3.61 -19.82
CA ASP A 149 -23.43 4.17 -18.56
C ASP A 149 -23.78 3.27 -17.36
N LEU A 150 -24.96 2.65 -17.35
CA LEU A 150 -25.40 1.80 -16.25
C LEU A 150 -24.59 0.50 -16.17
N THR A 151 -24.35 -0.14 -17.32
CA THR A 151 -23.46 -1.32 -17.40
C THR A 151 -22.01 -0.96 -17.13
N GLU A 152 -21.58 0.27 -17.41
CA GLU A 152 -20.23 0.69 -17.06
C GLU A 152 -20.06 0.86 -15.54
N LEU A 153 -21.05 1.47 -14.90
CA LEU A 153 -21.11 1.60 -13.44
C LEU A 153 -21.04 0.25 -12.72
N SER A 154 -21.47 -0.86 -13.33
CA SER A 154 -21.39 -2.19 -12.69
C SER A 154 -20.00 -2.84 -12.70
N ARG A 155 -19.07 -2.34 -13.53
CA ARG A 155 -17.75 -2.98 -13.75
C ARG A 155 -16.56 -2.04 -13.70
N THR A 156 -16.77 -0.77 -13.39
CA THR A 156 -15.72 0.24 -13.44
C THR A 156 -15.72 1.04 -12.16
N ARG A 157 -14.65 0.80 -11.38
CA ARG A 157 -14.43 1.36 -10.05
C ARG A 157 -14.06 2.84 -10.10
N VAL A 158 -15.04 3.66 -10.45
CA VAL A 158 -14.99 5.12 -10.46
C VAL A 158 -16.26 5.63 -9.80
N ALA A 159 -16.12 6.51 -8.80
CA ALA A 159 -17.26 7.16 -8.17
C ALA A 159 -17.69 8.38 -8.98
N VAL A 160 -18.98 8.46 -9.30
CA VAL A 160 -19.57 9.46 -10.19
C VAL A 160 -20.44 10.41 -9.37
N PHE A 161 -20.05 11.68 -9.37
CA PHE A 161 -20.82 12.79 -8.79
C PHE A 161 -21.64 13.44 -9.89
N CYS A 162 -22.97 13.42 -9.73
CA CYS A 162 -23.89 13.93 -10.73
C CYS A 162 -25.19 14.41 -10.09
N SER A 163 -25.98 15.19 -10.81
CA SER A 163 -27.32 15.61 -10.38
C SER A 163 -28.37 14.57 -10.75
N GLY A 164 -28.06 13.29 -10.47
CA GLY A 164 -28.90 12.15 -10.82
C GLY A 164 -28.80 11.75 -12.31
N ALA A 165 -29.83 11.06 -12.80
CA ALA A 165 -29.98 10.76 -14.21
C ALA A 165 -30.57 11.98 -14.94
N LYS A 166 -30.24 12.17 -16.22
CA LYS A 166 -30.81 13.26 -17.03
C LYS A 166 -32.35 13.22 -16.99
N SER A 167 -33.01 14.37 -16.83
CA SER A 167 -34.47 14.47 -16.59
C SER A 167 -35.36 13.86 -17.68
N ILE A 168 -34.82 13.69 -18.89
CA ILE A 168 -35.46 13.02 -20.03
C ILE A 168 -35.63 11.50 -19.85
N LEU A 169 -35.00 10.92 -18.83
CA LEU A 169 -34.96 9.48 -18.58
C LEU A 169 -36.05 9.02 -17.61
N ASP A 170 -36.12 7.70 -17.42
CA ASP A 170 -36.95 7.03 -16.41
C ASP A 170 -36.10 6.76 -15.16
N ILE A 171 -36.21 7.65 -14.16
CA ILE A 171 -35.44 7.54 -12.92
C ILE A 171 -35.81 6.28 -12.11
N PRO A 172 -37.10 5.96 -11.86
CA PRO A 172 -37.45 4.73 -11.15
C PRO A 172 -36.80 3.49 -11.77
N ARG A 173 -36.94 3.28 -13.09
CA ARG A 173 -36.33 2.13 -13.75
C ARG A 173 -34.81 2.20 -13.78
N THR A 174 -34.22 3.39 -13.83
CA THR A 174 -32.76 3.55 -13.74
C THR A 174 -32.23 3.08 -12.39
N LEU A 175 -32.91 3.41 -11.29
CA LEU A 175 -32.52 2.97 -9.95
C LEU A 175 -32.67 1.44 -9.79
N GLU A 176 -33.77 0.86 -10.26
CA GLU A 176 -33.98 -0.60 -10.27
C GLU A 176 -32.90 -1.34 -11.08
N TYR A 177 -32.51 -0.78 -12.23
CA TYR A 177 -31.44 -1.34 -13.05
C TYR A 177 -30.09 -1.30 -12.32
N LEU A 178 -29.77 -0.17 -11.67
CA LEU A 178 -28.54 0.00 -10.90
C LEU A 178 -28.50 -0.95 -9.69
N GLU A 179 -29.61 -1.12 -8.99
CA GLU A 179 -29.75 -2.11 -7.91
C GLU A 179 -29.49 -3.52 -8.43
N THR A 180 -30.13 -3.92 -9.54
CA THR A 180 -29.94 -5.22 -10.19
C THR A 180 -28.47 -5.46 -10.58
N GLN A 181 -27.77 -4.40 -10.98
CA GLN A 181 -26.36 -4.45 -11.37
C GLN A 181 -25.37 -4.34 -10.19
N GLY A 182 -25.86 -4.24 -8.94
CA GLY A 182 -25.02 -4.09 -7.76
C GLY A 182 -24.29 -2.74 -7.69
N VAL A 183 -24.83 -1.68 -8.32
CA VAL A 183 -24.27 -0.34 -8.26
C VAL A 183 -24.91 0.43 -7.11
N PRO A 184 -24.15 0.78 -6.06
CA PRO A 184 -24.68 1.57 -4.97
C PRO A 184 -24.95 3.02 -5.40
N VAL A 185 -26.12 3.52 -5.01
CA VAL A 185 -26.59 4.89 -5.27
C VAL A 185 -26.84 5.60 -3.94
N PHE A 186 -26.30 6.80 -3.80
CA PHE A 186 -26.47 7.65 -2.63
C PHE A 186 -26.93 9.06 -3.04
N THR A 187 -27.45 9.83 -2.10
CA THR A 187 -27.81 11.24 -2.32
C THR A 187 -27.34 12.15 -1.19
N PHE A 188 -26.93 13.38 -1.54
CA PHE A 188 -26.67 14.45 -0.58
C PHE A 188 -27.95 15.17 -0.13
N HIS A 189 -29.11 14.81 -0.68
CA HIS A 189 -30.39 15.36 -0.23
C HIS A 189 -30.74 14.83 1.16
N ALA A 190 -30.98 15.73 2.12
CA ALA A 190 -31.17 15.36 3.53
C ALA A 190 -32.34 14.40 3.79
N SER A 191 -33.39 14.44 2.97
CA SER A 191 -34.56 13.54 3.09
C SER A 191 -34.44 12.22 2.30
N GLY A 192 -33.29 11.96 1.67
CA GLY A 192 -33.08 10.76 0.85
C GLY A 192 -33.61 10.85 -0.57
N GLU A 193 -34.09 12.00 -1.02
CA GLU A 193 -34.55 12.18 -2.41
C GLU A 193 -33.38 12.10 -3.41
N PHE A 194 -33.54 11.30 -4.45
CA PHE A 194 -32.62 11.28 -5.56
C PHE A 194 -32.87 12.49 -6.49
N PRO A 195 -31.82 13.20 -6.95
CA PRO A 195 -32.02 14.37 -7.81
C PRO A 195 -32.58 13.99 -9.19
N ASN A 196 -33.42 14.86 -9.75
CA ASN A 196 -33.96 14.76 -11.12
C ASN A 196 -33.33 15.84 -12.02
N PHE A 197 -32.01 15.91 -12.01
CA PHE A 197 -31.21 16.82 -12.83
C PHE A 197 -31.47 18.31 -12.56
N TYR A 198 -32.56 18.86 -13.10
CA TYR A 198 -32.96 20.26 -12.90
C TYR A 198 -33.72 20.51 -11.59
N THR A 199 -34.20 19.47 -10.92
CA THR A 199 -34.86 19.56 -9.60
C THR A 199 -34.13 18.72 -8.56
N ALA A 200 -34.16 19.15 -7.30
CA ALA A 200 -33.48 18.47 -6.19
C ALA A 200 -34.12 17.11 -5.82
N SER A 201 -35.37 16.89 -6.22
CA SER A 201 -36.13 15.66 -5.96
C SER A 201 -36.74 15.09 -7.24
N SER A 202 -36.65 13.77 -7.38
CA SER A 202 -37.32 12.94 -8.39
C SER A 202 -38.57 12.22 -7.88
N GLY A 203 -38.85 12.30 -6.57
CA GLY A 203 -39.83 11.44 -5.89
C GLY A 203 -39.33 10.02 -5.59
N CYS A 204 -38.07 9.70 -5.93
CA CYS A 204 -37.45 8.41 -5.61
C CYS A 204 -36.49 8.57 -4.44
N LYS A 205 -36.43 7.58 -3.55
CA LYS A 205 -35.55 7.61 -2.38
C LYS A 205 -34.37 6.65 -2.51
N VAL A 206 -33.21 7.11 -2.07
CA VAL A 206 -31.96 6.35 -1.98
C VAL A 206 -31.25 6.68 -0.65
N PRO A 207 -30.31 5.84 -0.17
CA PRO A 207 -29.56 6.12 1.04
C PRO A 207 -28.88 7.50 1.06
N VAL A 208 -28.94 8.18 2.21
CA VAL A 208 -28.38 9.52 2.40
C VAL A 208 -26.88 9.45 2.69
N VAL A 209 -26.11 10.30 2.03
CA VAL A 209 -24.73 10.62 2.39
C VAL A 209 -24.67 12.01 3.04
N SER A 210 -24.27 12.05 4.31
CA SER A 210 -24.36 13.25 5.15
C SER A 210 -23.27 14.30 4.89
N SER A 211 -22.17 13.92 4.24
CA SER A 211 -21.06 14.83 3.91
C SER A 211 -20.14 14.25 2.83
N VAL A 212 -19.31 15.11 2.23
CA VAL A 212 -18.28 14.69 1.27
C VAL A 212 -17.27 13.71 1.88
N ASP A 213 -16.97 13.81 3.19
CA ASP A 213 -16.14 12.85 3.90
C ASP A 213 -16.83 11.50 4.10
N HIS A 214 -18.15 11.49 4.29
CA HIS A 214 -18.92 10.26 4.29
C HIS A 214 -18.87 9.59 2.90
N ALA A 215 -19.01 10.36 1.82
CA ALA A 215 -18.83 9.85 0.46
C ALA A 215 -17.42 9.25 0.25
N ALA A 216 -16.37 9.96 0.68
CA ALA A 216 -14.98 9.48 0.60
C ALA A 216 -14.77 8.17 1.37
N ARG A 217 -15.35 8.02 2.57
CA ARG A 217 -15.30 6.77 3.35
C ARG A 217 -16.01 5.61 2.63
N ILE A 218 -17.15 5.86 1.98
CA ILE A 218 -17.87 4.85 1.19
C ILE A 218 -17.01 4.40 0.02
N VAL A 219 -16.40 5.34 -0.72
CA VAL A 219 -15.46 5.02 -1.81
C VAL A 219 -14.33 4.15 -1.26
N ALA A 220 -13.64 4.60 -0.21
CA ALA A 220 -12.53 3.86 0.41
C ALA A 220 -12.93 2.47 0.93
N ALA A 221 -14.14 2.29 1.45
CA ALA A 221 -14.63 0.98 1.89
C ALA A 221 -14.89 0.03 0.70
N ASN A 222 -15.50 0.54 -0.37
CA ASN A 222 -15.68 -0.20 -1.63
C ASN A 222 -14.32 -0.66 -2.19
N GLU A 223 -13.32 0.22 -2.12
CA GLU A 223 -11.93 -0.07 -2.50
C GLU A 223 -11.30 -1.19 -1.65
N GLN A 224 -11.48 -1.14 -0.33
CA GLN A 224 -10.92 -2.11 0.63
C GLN A 224 -11.53 -3.50 0.51
N LEU A 225 -12.80 -3.58 0.14
CA LEU A 225 -13.49 -4.84 -0.12
C LEU A 225 -13.10 -5.47 -1.46
N GLY A 226 -12.33 -4.76 -2.30
CA GLY A 226 -11.93 -5.24 -3.62
C GLY A 226 -13.08 -5.30 -4.63
N LEU A 227 -14.14 -4.50 -4.43
CA LEU A 227 -15.29 -4.51 -5.34
C LEU A 227 -14.98 -3.74 -6.62
N GLU A 228 -15.41 -4.28 -7.77
CA GLU A 228 -15.12 -3.74 -9.10
C GLU A 228 -16.28 -2.93 -9.72
N ASN A 229 -17.19 -2.41 -8.89
CA ASN A 229 -18.27 -1.51 -9.31
C ASN A 229 -17.91 -0.03 -9.07
N GLY A 230 -18.58 0.85 -9.82
CA GLY A 230 -18.66 2.28 -9.56
C GLY A 230 -19.70 2.61 -8.49
N ILE A 231 -19.81 3.90 -8.17
CA ILE A 231 -20.73 4.41 -7.14
C ILE A 231 -21.38 5.69 -7.69
N VAL A 232 -22.69 5.86 -7.52
CA VAL A 232 -23.39 7.09 -7.91
C VAL A 232 -23.66 7.93 -6.67
N PHE A 233 -23.17 9.16 -6.66
CA PHE A 233 -23.51 10.17 -5.67
C PHE A 233 -24.37 11.27 -6.30
N GLY A 234 -25.67 11.23 -6.00
CA GLY A 234 -26.64 12.23 -6.36
C GLY A 234 -26.42 13.54 -5.60
N VAL A 235 -26.02 14.59 -6.31
CA VAL A 235 -25.80 15.93 -5.79
C VAL A 235 -26.98 16.81 -6.26
N PRO A 236 -27.84 17.28 -5.34
CA PRO A 236 -28.93 18.18 -5.70
C PRO A 236 -28.43 19.45 -6.39
N ILE A 237 -29.23 19.97 -7.32
CA ILE A 237 -29.00 21.29 -7.92
C ILE A 237 -28.94 22.36 -6.80
N PRO A 238 -28.12 23.43 -6.93
CA PRO A 238 -28.11 24.50 -5.93
C PRO A 238 -29.49 25.16 -5.82
N ARG A 239 -29.88 25.51 -4.59
CA ARG A 239 -31.24 25.98 -4.25
C ARG A 239 -31.67 27.19 -5.07
N GLU A 240 -30.75 28.10 -5.37
CA GLU A 240 -31.01 29.30 -6.16
C GLU A 240 -31.43 29.01 -7.61
N PHE A 241 -31.14 27.81 -8.14
CA PHE A 241 -31.54 27.39 -9.49
C PHE A 241 -32.77 26.46 -9.48
N GLU A 242 -33.20 26.00 -8.30
CA GLU A 242 -34.29 25.03 -8.17
C GLU A 242 -35.66 25.59 -8.57
N ALA A 243 -35.90 26.89 -8.38
CA ALA A 243 -37.16 27.54 -8.75
C ALA A 243 -37.47 27.38 -10.25
N ASN A 244 -36.46 27.58 -11.10
CA ASN A 244 -36.56 27.39 -12.55
C ASN A 244 -36.66 25.92 -12.94
N GLY A 245 -36.24 25.01 -12.06
CA GLY A 245 -36.20 23.56 -12.30
C GLY A 245 -37.58 22.97 -12.59
N LYS A 246 -38.63 23.48 -11.95
CA LYS A 246 -40.01 23.04 -12.18
C LYS A 246 -40.50 23.38 -13.59
N ASP A 247 -40.23 24.60 -14.04
CA ASP A 247 -40.61 25.05 -15.38
C ASP A 247 -39.83 24.29 -16.46
N ILE A 248 -38.53 24.04 -16.22
CA ILE A 248 -37.72 23.21 -17.11
C ILE A 248 -38.25 21.76 -17.15
N GLN A 249 -38.72 21.24 -16.02
CA GLN A 249 -39.29 19.88 -15.97
C GLN A 249 -40.58 19.77 -16.80
N LEU A 250 -41.43 20.79 -16.81
CA LEU A 250 -42.60 20.84 -17.71
C LEU A 250 -42.17 20.83 -19.19
N ALA A 251 -41.14 21.58 -19.55
CA ALA A 251 -40.57 21.57 -20.89
C ALA A 251 -39.97 20.19 -21.27
N VAL A 252 -39.38 19.47 -20.31
CA VAL A 252 -38.89 18.10 -20.49
C VAL A 252 -40.04 17.13 -20.78
N GLU A 253 -41.14 17.24 -20.03
CA GLU A 253 -42.33 16.40 -20.25
C GLU A 253 -42.93 16.63 -21.63
N GLN A 254 -43.04 17.89 -22.06
CA GLN A 254 -43.47 18.24 -23.41
C GLN A 254 -42.53 17.67 -24.48
N ALA A 255 -41.21 17.85 -24.35
CA ALA A 255 -40.25 17.34 -25.33
C ALA A 255 -40.29 15.81 -25.46
N VAL A 256 -40.46 15.09 -24.35
CA VAL A 256 -40.59 13.63 -24.37
C VAL A 256 -41.90 13.19 -25.02
N HIS A 257 -42.99 13.92 -24.81
CA HIS A 257 -44.26 13.65 -25.50
C HIS A 257 -44.11 13.83 -27.01
N GLU A 258 -43.59 14.99 -27.44
CA GLU A 258 -43.37 15.31 -28.86
C GLU A 258 -42.42 14.31 -29.53
N SER A 259 -41.41 13.79 -28.83
CA SER A 259 -40.50 12.78 -29.39
C SER A 259 -41.23 11.51 -29.82
N LYS A 260 -42.29 11.12 -29.11
CA LYS A 260 -43.09 9.92 -29.42
C LYS A 260 -44.03 10.19 -30.58
N GLU A 261 -44.69 11.35 -30.59
CA GLU A 261 -45.59 11.75 -31.67
C GLU A 261 -44.86 11.87 -33.01
N LEU A 262 -43.65 12.41 -32.99
CA LEU A 262 -42.81 12.61 -34.17
C LEU A 262 -41.92 11.40 -34.52
N GLY A 263 -41.95 10.34 -33.70
CA GLY A 263 -41.18 9.10 -33.91
C GLY A 263 -39.67 9.23 -33.69
N PHE A 264 -39.20 10.33 -33.08
CA PHE A 264 -37.79 10.54 -32.74
C PHE A 264 -37.31 9.56 -31.66
N ASP A 265 -38.19 9.08 -30.80
CA ASP A 265 -37.92 8.11 -29.72
C ASP A 265 -37.32 6.78 -30.21
N ARG A 266 -37.40 6.50 -31.52
CA ARG A 266 -36.88 5.28 -32.16
C ARG A 266 -35.46 5.41 -32.73
N LEU A 267 -34.83 6.58 -32.62
CA LEU A 267 -33.53 6.86 -33.25
C LEU A 267 -32.31 6.55 -32.36
N GLY A 268 -32.52 5.83 -31.25
CA GLY A 268 -31.46 5.38 -30.33
C GLY A 268 -30.55 6.53 -29.87
N LYS A 269 -29.25 6.46 -30.22
CA LYS A 269 -28.24 7.45 -29.76
C LYS A 269 -28.55 8.91 -30.12
N GLN A 270 -29.42 9.16 -31.10
CA GLN A 270 -29.83 10.50 -31.53
C GLN A 270 -30.98 11.10 -30.69
N VAL A 271 -31.69 10.28 -29.90
CA VAL A 271 -32.82 10.71 -29.06
C VAL A 271 -32.40 11.76 -28.04
N THR A 272 -31.29 11.50 -27.32
CA THR A 272 -30.83 12.40 -26.24
C THR A 272 -30.44 13.80 -26.76
N PRO A 273 -29.59 13.96 -27.79
CA PRO A 273 -29.29 15.28 -28.34
C PRO A 273 -30.53 16.04 -28.80
N TRP A 274 -31.46 15.36 -29.48
CA TRP A 274 -32.71 15.98 -29.94
C TRP A 274 -33.56 16.48 -28.76
N LEU A 275 -33.75 15.65 -27.72
CA LEU A 275 -34.52 16.03 -26.53
C LEU A 275 -33.89 17.23 -25.81
N LEU A 276 -32.57 17.26 -25.65
CA LEU A 276 -31.88 18.39 -25.00
C LEU A 276 -32.00 19.68 -25.81
N GLN A 277 -31.90 19.60 -27.14
CA GLN A 277 -32.12 20.75 -28.03
C GLN A 277 -33.56 21.24 -27.94
N ARG A 278 -34.53 20.31 -27.90
CA ARG A 278 -35.94 20.68 -27.80
C ARG A 278 -36.26 21.36 -26.47
N VAL A 279 -35.77 20.82 -25.35
CA VAL A 279 -35.92 21.46 -24.03
C VAL A 279 -35.30 22.86 -24.02
N SER A 280 -34.12 23.03 -24.63
CA SER A 280 -33.48 24.34 -24.74
C SER A 280 -34.30 25.35 -25.56
N SER A 281 -35.06 24.88 -26.55
CA SER A 281 -35.98 25.74 -27.33
C SER A 281 -37.27 26.12 -26.59
N LEU A 282 -37.64 25.34 -25.58
CA LEU A 282 -38.86 25.53 -24.78
C LEU A 282 -38.61 26.38 -23.52
N THR A 283 -37.36 26.50 -23.06
CA THR A 283 -37.01 27.29 -21.86
C THR A 283 -35.59 27.85 -21.91
N GLU A 284 -35.46 29.14 -21.66
CA GLU A 284 -34.18 29.88 -21.66
C GLU A 284 -33.30 29.53 -20.45
N HIS A 285 -33.87 29.01 -19.35
CA HIS A 285 -33.17 28.76 -18.10
C HIS A 285 -32.42 27.43 -18.05
N SER A 286 -32.72 26.50 -18.97
CA SER A 286 -32.14 25.15 -18.98
C SER A 286 -30.62 25.12 -19.03
N VAL A 287 -30.01 25.99 -19.86
CA VAL A 287 -28.56 26.06 -20.03
C VAL A 287 -27.86 26.57 -18.76
N GLN A 288 -28.37 27.64 -18.16
CA GLN A 288 -27.79 28.21 -16.93
C GLN A 288 -27.86 27.21 -15.77
N ASN A 289 -29.00 26.53 -15.60
CA ASN A 289 -29.16 25.50 -14.59
C ASN A 289 -28.21 24.31 -14.82
N ASN A 290 -28.01 23.90 -16.08
CA ASN A 290 -27.07 22.82 -16.42
C ASN A 290 -25.62 23.17 -16.10
N ILE A 291 -25.20 24.41 -16.36
CA ILE A 291 -23.87 24.89 -15.96
C ILE A 291 -23.75 24.88 -14.43
N ALA A 292 -24.73 25.44 -13.72
CA ALA A 292 -24.71 25.52 -12.26
C ALA A 292 -24.60 24.16 -11.58
N LEU A 293 -25.38 23.17 -12.04
CA LEU A 293 -25.31 21.82 -11.49
C LEU A 293 -23.97 21.14 -11.79
N VAL A 294 -23.38 21.34 -12.98
CA VAL A 294 -22.07 20.76 -13.33
C VAL A 294 -20.98 21.32 -12.41
N LEU A 295 -20.97 22.63 -12.18
CA LEU A 295 -20.02 23.28 -11.28
C LEU A 295 -20.18 22.80 -9.83
N ASN A 296 -21.42 22.61 -9.38
CA ASN A 296 -21.69 22.07 -8.05
C ASN A 296 -21.21 20.61 -7.91
N ASN A 297 -21.39 19.79 -8.94
CA ASN A 297 -20.95 18.40 -8.98
C ASN A 297 -19.41 18.32 -8.99
N ALA A 298 -18.76 19.16 -9.80
CA ALA A 298 -17.30 19.27 -9.86
C ALA A 298 -16.70 19.66 -8.50
N ARG A 299 -17.34 20.60 -7.79
CA ARG A 299 -16.95 21.00 -6.43
C ARG A 299 -17.07 19.84 -5.42
N HIS A 300 -18.21 19.13 -5.39
CA HIS A 300 -18.38 17.98 -4.49
C HIS A 300 -17.40 16.84 -4.79
N ALA A 301 -17.19 16.55 -6.07
CA ALA A 301 -16.22 15.57 -6.53
C ALA A 301 -14.80 15.94 -6.10
N ALA A 302 -14.39 17.20 -6.27
CA ALA A 302 -13.07 17.68 -5.85
C ALA A 302 -12.90 17.60 -4.32
N GLN A 303 -13.93 17.96 -3.56
CA GLN A 303 -13.90 17.85 -2.09
C GLN A 303 -13.76 16.40 -1.64
N CYS A 304 -14.50 15.47 -2.27
CA CYS A 304 -14.34 14.03 -2.02
C CYS A 304 -12.94 13.54 -2.42
N ALA A 305 -12.43 13.94 -3.58
CA ALA A 305 -11.10 13.56 -4.05
C ALA A 305 -10.00 14.07 -3.11
N MET A 306 -10.13 15.28 -2.57
CA MET A 306 -9.22 15.84 -1.56
C MET A 306 -9.28 15.05 -0.25
N SER A 307 -10.48 14.72 0.23
CA SER A 307 -10.69 13.86 1.41
C SER A 307 -10.04 12.48 1.21
N LEU A 308 -10.01 11.98 -0.03
CA LEU A 308 -9.32 10.74 -0.44
C LEU A 308 -7.80 10.87 -0.69
N ALA A 309 -7.25 12.09 -0.83
CA ALA A 309 -5.89 12.34 -1.32
C ALA A 309 -4.93 12.99 -0.29
N GLY A 310 -5.32 13.10 0.97
CA GLY A 310 -4.38 13.45 2.04
C GLY A 310 -3.41 12.29 2.36
N PRO A 311 -2.32 12.54 3.14
CA PRO A 311 -1.69 11.45 3.88
C PRO A 311 -2.80 10.79 4.67
N ARG A 312 -3.14 9.54 4.31
CA ARG A 312 -4.29 8.78 4.84
C ARG A 312 -4.67 9.30 6.22
N GLN A 313 -5.71 10.12 6.32
CA GLN A 313 -6.48 10.09 7.55
C GLN A 313 -7.22 8.76 7.49
N PRO A 314 -6.92 7.81 8.39
CA PRO A 314 -7.48 6.48 8.31
C PRO A 314 -8.97 6.57 8.68
N THR A 315 -9.82 6.60 7.67
CA THR A 315 -11.27 6.48 7.83
C THR A 315 -11.77 5.58 6.70
N VAL A 316 -12.00 4.28 6.86
CA VAL A 316 -12.58 3.54 8.00
C VAL A 316 -11.51 2.73 8.73
N ALA A 317 -10.86 3.34 9.71
CA ALA A 317 -10.66 2.60 10.94
C ALA A 317 -12.07 2.47 11.56
N GLN A 318 -12.63 1.27 11.66
CA GLN A 318 -13.14 0.91 12.99
C GLN A 318 -12.10 1.46 13.96
N VAL A 319 -12.48 2.27 14.95
CA VAL A 319 -11.57 2.60 16.05
C VAL A 319 -11.06 1.29 16.63
N HIS A 320 -9.98 0.80 16.05
CA HIS A 320 -8.92 0.15 16.71
C HIS A 320 -7.92 1.28 16.75
N ALA A 321 -7.68 1.82 17.95
CA ALA A 321 -6.40 2.41 18.27
C ALA A 321 -5.28 1.66 17.51
N PRO A 322 -4.20 2.33 17.07
CA PRO A 322 -3.13 1.64 16.35
C PRO A 322 -2.81 0.34 17.09
N ARG A 323 -3.06 -0.79 16.41
CA ARG A 323 -3.13 -2.08 17.09
C ARG A 323 -1.75 -2.37 17.64
N LYS A 324 -1.63 -2.27 18.96
CA LYS A 324 -0.41 -2.54 19.71
C LYS A 324 0.25 -3.79 19.14
N ALA A 325 1.54 -3.73 18.90
CA ALA A 325 2.31 -4.92 18.60
C ALA A 325 2.79 -5.52 19.92
N ARG A 326 2.84 -6.85 20.02
CA ARG A 326 3.56 -7.50 21.12
C ARG A 326 5.06 -7.45 20.85
N ILE A 327 5.45 -7.76 19.61
CA ILE A 327 6.82 -7.71 19.13
C ILE A 327 6.91 -6.73 17.96
N MET A 328 7.87 -5.81 18.03
CA MET A 328 8.29 -5.01 16.89
C MET A 328 9.73 -5.38 16.51
N VAL A 329 9.92 -5.73 15.24
CA VAL A 329 11.26 -5.94 14.66
C VAL A 329 11.56 -4.77 13.72
N ILE A 330 12.69 -4.11 13.91
CA ILE A 330 13.09 -2.91 13.14
C ILE A 330 14.38 -3.21 12.40
N GLY A 331 14.38 -3.09 11.07
CA GLY A 331 15.55 -3.39 10.26
C GLY A 331 15.27 -3.62 8.79
N CYS A 332 15.91 -4.63 8.21
CA CYS A 332 15.84 -4.91 6.79
C CYS A 332 14.91 -6.09 6.44
N ALA A 333 14.11 -5.90 5.39
CA ALA A 333 13.56 -6.97 4.57
C ALA A 333 14.21 -6.85 3.19
N ALA A 334 14.79 -7.92 2.67
CA ALA A 334 15.57 -7.90 1.43
C ALA A 334 15.18 -9.06 0.51
N MET A 335 15.47 -8.91 -0.78
CA MET A 335 15.45 -10.04 -1.71
C MET A 335 16.84 -10.68 -1.75
N ASP A 336 16.91 -11.95 -1.40
CA ASP A 336 18.13 -12.76 -1.47
C ASP A 336 18.11 -13.54 -2.79
N ILE A 337 19.10 -13.29 -3.63
CA ILE A 337 19.40 -14.02 -4.85
C ILE A 337 20.59 -14.92 -4.53
N THR A 338 20.38 -16.22 -4.48
CA THR A 338 21.41 -17.19 -4.09
C THR A 338 21.77 -18.03 -5.30
N ALA A 339 23.01 -17.91 -5.76
CA ALA A 339 23.59 -18.77 -6.78
C ALA A 339 24.47 -19.84 -6.11
N GLN A 340 24.23 -21.12 -6.42
CA GLN A 340 25.01 -22.23 -5.92
C GLN A 340 25.64 -23.01 -7.08
N ALA A 341 26.97 -23.12 -7.07
CA ALA A 341 27.71 -23.90 -8.07
C ALA A 341 27.56 -25.41 -7.81
N LEU A 342 27.53 -26.21 -8.87
CA LEU A 342 27.66 -27.68 -8.75
C LEU A 342 29.12 -28.12 -8.56
N GLU A 343 30.07 -27.27 -8.95
CA GLU A 343 31.50 -27.57 -8.88
C GLU A 343 32.16 -26.91 -7.65
N PRO A 344 33.17 -27.53 -7.03
CA PRO A 344 33.78 -27.03 -5.80
C PRO A 344 34.56 -25.72 -5.95
N SER A 345 34.93 -25.32 -7.18
CA SER A 345 35.77 -24.13 -7.42
C SER A 345 35.19 -23.27 -8.54
N LEU A 346 34.96 -21.99 -8.23
CA LEU A 346 34.57 -20.94 -9.16
C LEU A 346 35.78 -20.11 -9.64
N SER A 347 36.89 -20.78 -9.96
CA SER A 347 38.16 -20.12 -10.27
C SER A 347 38.32 -19.68 -11.73
N ASP A 348 37.56 -20.28 -12.65
CA ASP A 348 37.64 -19.95 -14.06
C ASP A 348 36.76 -18.74 -14.38
N PRO A 349 37.21 -17.77 -15.21
CA PRO A 349 36.40 -16.64 -15.65
C PRO A 349 35.36 -17.08 -16.71
N SER A 350 34.48 -18.01 -16.33
CA SER A 350 33.45 -18.62 -17.16
C SER A 350 32.18 -18.85 -16.33
N THR A 351 31.08 -19.20 -17.00
CA THR A 351 29.83 -19.60 -16.33
C THR A 351 29.94 -21.03 -15.83
N ALA A 352 29.73 -21.25 -14.52
CA ALA A 352 29.66 -22.58 -13.93
C ALA A 352 28.21 -23.11 -13.92
N PRO A 353 27.98 -24.39 -14.21
CA PRO A 353 26.68 -25.04 -13.97
C PRO A 353 26.28 -24.94 -12.48
N GLY A 354 25.01 -24.64 -12.22
CA GLY A 354 24.55 -24.36 -10.87
C GLY A 354 23.03 -24.18 -10.78
N SER A 355 22.57 -23.71 -9.62
CA SER A 355 21.19 -23.31 -9.38
C SER A 355 21.12 -21.87 -8.89
N ILE A 356 20.02 -21.18 -9.19
CA ILE A 356 19.74 -19.83 -8.70
C ILE A 356 18.35 -19.84 -8.08
N ASP A 357 18.28 -19.48 -6.80
CA ASP A 357 17.05 -19.36 -6.03
C ASP A 357 16.86 -17.89 -5.60
N ILE A 358 15.62 -17.40 -5.65
CA ILE A 358 15.25 -16.05 -5.19
C ILE A 358 14.28 -16.18 -4.04
N THR A 359 14.62 -15.62 -2.88
CA THR A 359 13.81 -15.72 -1.66
C THR A 359 13.71 -14.38 -0.94
N VAL A 360 12.68 -14.21 -0.12
CA VAL A 360 12.61 -13.07 0.81
C VAL A 360 13.46 -13.39 2.04
N GLY A 361 14.43 -12.53 2.28
CA GLY A 361 15.34 -12.59 3.42
C GLY A 361 15.49 -11.24 4.12
N GLY A 362 16.67 -11.02 4.68
CA GLY A 362 16.94 -9.93 5.62
C GLY A 362 16.70 -10.34 7.07
N VAL A 363 17.63 -9.96 7.95
CA VAL A 363 17.67 -10.37 9.35
C VAL A 363 16.38 -10.02 10.08
N ALA A 364 15.94 -8.75 10.01
CA ALA A 364 14.70 -8.33 10.63
C ALA A 364 13.47 -9.08 10.09
N HIS A 365 13.40 -9.28 8.78
CA HIS A 365 12.31 -10.05 8.17
C HIS A 365 12.28 -11.49 8.68
N ASN A 366 13.42 -12.18 8.70
CA ASN A 366 13.50 -13.57 9.14
C ASN A 366 13.13 -13.73 10.61
N ILE A 367 13.63 -12.84 11.50
CA ILE A 367 13.24 -12.83 12.91
C ILE A 367 11.73 -12.61 13.05
N ALA A 368 11.18 -11.61 12.34
CA ALA A 368 9.74 -11.31 12.39
C ALA A 368 8.90 -12.48 11.90
N ARG A 369 9.32 -13.14 10.81
CA ARG A 369 8.65 -14.30 10.23
C ARG A 369 8.68 -15.50 11.16
N ALA A 370 9.84 -15.82 11.75
CA ALA A 370 9.98 -16.91 12.71
C ALA A 370 9.14 -16.68 13.96
N ALA A 371 9.18 -15.46 14.53
CA ALA A 371 8.35 -15.11 15.67
C ALA A 371 6.84 -15.18 15.35
N HIS A 372 6.45 -14.66 14.19
CA HIS A 372 5.07 -14.70 13.71
C HIS A 372 4.55 -16.13 13.49
N ALA A 373 5.40 -17.02 12.98
CA ALA A 373 5.04 -18.42 12.78
C ALA A 373 4.67 -19.09 14.10
N MET A 374 5.43 -18.83 15.18
CA MET A 374 5.25 -19.44 16.50
C MET A 374 4.12 -18.88 17.34
N LEU A 375 3.70 -17.64 17.11
CA LEU A 375 2.62 -17.01 17.90
C LEU A 375 1.24 -17.37 17.35
N GLU A 376 0.30 -17.68 18.24
CA GLU A 376 -1.10 -17.91 17.88
C GLU A 376 -1.76 -16.64 17.33
N ASP A 377 -1.53 -15.51 18.01
CA ASP A 377 -1.98 -14.20 17.54
C ASP A 377 -1.13 -13.73 16.35
N LYS A 378 -1.65 -13.96 15.15
CA LYS A 378 -1.03 -13.55 13.88
C LYS A 378 -0.91 -12.03 13.72
N ARG A 379 -1.45 -11.22 14.63
CA ARG A 379 -1.29 -9.76 14.65
C ARG A 379 -0.23 -9.27 15.64
N ALA A 380 0.36 -10.18 16.42
CA ALA A 380 1.28 -9.85 17.50
C ALA A 380 2.63 -9.26 17.04
N VAL A 381 3.07 -9.59 15.82
CA VAL A 381 4.38 -9.19 15.28
C VAL A 381 4.22 -8.14 14.20
N VAL A 382 5.01 -7.07 14.27
CA VAL A 382 5.18 -6.10 13.18
C VAL A 382 6.64 -5.99 12.76
N LEU A 383 6.84 -5.87 11.45
CA LEU A 383 8.13 -5.59 10.83
C LEU A 383 8.15 -4.15 10.33
N VAL A 384 9.06 -3.35 10.87
CA VAL A 384 9.37 -1.99 10.38
C VAL A 384 10.59 -2.11 9.47
N ALA A 385 10.36 -2.08 8.17
CA ALA A 385 11.40 -2.21 7.14
C ALA A 385 11.05 -1.43 5.86
N PRO A 386 12.06 -1.03 5.06
CA PRO A 386 11.84 -0.43 3.75
C PRO A 386 11.11 -1.37 2.78
N LYS A 387 10.25 -0.82 1.93
CA LYS A 387 9.56 -1.52 0.83
C LYS A 387 9.40 -0.58 -0.35
N ALA A 388 9.84 -1.01 -1.53
CA ALA A 388 9.62 -0.26 -2.77
C ALA A 388 8.41 -0.78 -3.55
N ASP A 389 7.91 0.03 -4.49
CA ASP A 389 6.85 -0.36 -5.44
C ASP A 389 7.38 -1.01 -6.73
N ASP A 390 8.65 -1.43 -6.73
CA ASP A 390 9.25 -2.22 -7.80
C ASP A 390 8.76 -3.69 -7.78
N THR A 391 9.12 -4.46 -8.80
CA THR A 391 8.71 -5.86 -8.94
C THR A 391 9.12 -6.71 -7.73
N LEU A 392 10.32 -6.47 -7.19
CA LEU A 392 10.88 -7.22 -6.07
C LEU A 392 10.18 -6.86 -4.75
N GLY A 393 9.85 -5.59 -4.53
CA GLY A 393 9.12 -5.13 -3.36
C GLY A 393 7.68 -5.63 -3.35
N LYS A 394 7.06 -5.76 -4.53
CA LYS A 394 5.75 -6.42 -4.68
C LYS A 394 5.81 -7.92 -4.41
N LEU A 395 6.86 -8.61 -4.89
CA LEU A 395 7.08 -10.02 -4.61
C LEU A 395 7.26 -10.26 -3.10
N MET A 396 8.12 -9.48 -2.45
CA MET A 396 8.34 -9.50 -1.01
C MET A 396 7.04 -9.29 -0.23
N GLN A 397 6.27 -8.26 -0.58
CA GLN A 397 4.98 -7.99 0.05
C GLN A 397 3.98 -9.14 -0.17
N GLY A 398 3.97 -9.74 -1.36
CA GLY A 398 3.16 -10.90 -1.70
C GLY A 398 3.47 -12.12 -0.83
N GLU A 399 4.74 -12.44 -0.62
CA GLU A 399 5.17 -13.53 0.27
C GLU A 399 4.81 -13.29 1.74
N MET A 400 4.97 -12.05 2.22
CA MET A 400 4.54 -11.67 3.57
C MET A 400 3.03 -11.86 3.74
N HIS A 401 2.23 -11.47 2.74
CA HIS A 401 0.79 -11.69 2.75
C HIS A 401 0.42 -13.18 2.70
N ALA A 402 1.08 -13.97 1.86
CA ALA A 402 0.90 -15.43 1.80
C ALA A 402 1.21 -16.09 3.16
N SER A 403 2.20 -15.54 3.88
CA SER A 403 2.58 -15.96 5.23
C SER A 403 1.70 -15.36 6.34
N ARG A 404 0.67 -14.57 5.99
CA ARG A 404 -0.25 -13.86 6.91
C ARG A 404 0.44 -12.86 7.84
N MET A 405 1.63 -12.39 7.46
CA MET A 405 2.34 -11.35 8.19
C MET A 405 1.67 -9.99 7.98
N ARG A 406 1.81 -9.14 8.99
CA ARG A 406 1.42 -7.72 8.93
C ARG A 406 2.37 -6.96 8.01
N THR A 407 1.82 -6.15 7.11
CA THR A 407 2.57 -5.27 6.21
C THR A 407 2.28 -3.79 6.46
N ASP A 408 1.48 -3.46 7.49
CA ASP A 408 1.04 -2.09 7.79
C ASP A 408 2.17 -1.19 8.35
N ALA A 409 3.26 -1.79 8.83
CA ALA A 409 4.42 -1.10 9.38
C ALA A 409 5.58 -0.92 8.37
N LEU A 410 5.45 -1.44 7.15
CA LEU A 410 6.45 -1.25 6.09
C LEU A 410 6.50 0.22 5.66
N ILE A 411 7.69 0.70 5.29
CA ILE A 411 7.95 2.09 4.94
C ILE A 411 8.31 2.19 3.47
N GLN A 412 7.65 3.07 2.74
CA GLN A 412 7.91 3.25 1.32
C GLN A 412 9.36 3.66 1.07
N SER A 413 10.02 3.00 0.11
CA SER A 413 11.38 3.30 -0.32
C SER A 413 11.48 3.40 -1.85
N ALA A 414 12.59 3.96 -2.34
CA ALA A 414 12.84 4.11 -3.77
C ALA A 414 13.24 2.77 -4.45
N ARG A 415 13.83 1.84 -3.70
CA ARG A 415 14.35 0.55 -4.18
C ARG A 415 14.22 -0.53 -3.11
N THR A 416 14.02 -1.77 -3.55
CA THR A 416 14.02 -2.94 -2.67
C THR A 416 15.46 -3.29 -2.27
N PRO A 417 15.77 -3.48 -0.97
CA PRO A 417 17.08 -3.99 -0.54
C PRO A 417 17.33 -5.38 -1.13
N MET A 418 18.58 -5.65 -1.52
CA MET A 418 18.93 -6.93 -2.16
C MET A 418 20.26 -7.47 -1.64
N CYS A 419 20.34 -8.80 -1.61
CA CYS A 419 21.58 -9.54 -1.39
C CYS A 419 21.78 -10.51 -2.55
N ASN A 420 23.00 -10.56 -3.10
CA ASN A 420 23.41 -11.54 -4.08
C ASN A 420 24.49 -12.43 -3.46
N LEU A 421 24.18 -13.69 -3.22
CA LEU A 421 25.01 -14.67 -2.52
C LEU A 421 25.51 -15.71 -3.51
N VAL A 422 26.79 -16.08 -3.39
CA VAL A 422 27.43 -17.14 -4.16
C VAL A 422 27.91 -18.22 -3.21
N LEU A 423 27.36 -19.43 -3.35
CA LEU A 423 27.66 -20.60 -2.53
C LEU A 423 28.49 -21.62 -3.32
N ASP A 424 29.31 -22.40 -2.62
CA ASP A 424 30.02 -23.55 -3.17
C ASP A 424 29.13 -24.81 -3.28
N ALA A 425 29.70 -25.91 -3.78
CA ALA A 425 28.98 -27.17 -3.96
C ALA A 425 28.45 -27.78 -2.65
N ASP A 426 29.05 -27.44 -1.51
CA ASP A 426 28.63 -27.88 -0.18
C ASP A 426 27.57 -26.95 0.45
N GLY A 427 27.27 -25.82 -0.21
CA GLY A 427 26.28 -24.84 0.22
C GLY A 427 26.84 -23.78 1.18
N GLU A 428 28.16 -23.69 1.32
CA GLU A 428 28.84 -22.69 2.14
C GLU A 428 29.03 -21.39 1.35
N LEU A 429 28.95 -20.25 2.05
CA LEU A 429 29.05 -18.93 1.43
C LEU A 429 30.50 -18.63 1.00
N VAL A 430 30.72 -18.50 -0.31
CA VAL A 430 32.01 -18.10 -0.89
C VAL A 430 32.14 -16.58 -0.89
N THR A 431 31.15 -15.88 -1.44
CA THR A 431 31.14 -14.42 -1.52
C THR A 431 29.72 -13.88 -1.73
N GLY A 432 29.55 -12.57 -1.63
CA GLY A 432 28.28 -11.92 -1.94
C GLY A 432 28.32 -10.41 -1.84
N ILE A 433 27.33 -9.76 -2.43
CA ILE A 433 27.14 -8.30 -2.39
C ILE A 433 25.76 -8.00 -1.81
N ALA A 434 25.71 -7.15 -0.78
CA ALA A 434 24.48 -6.68 -0.17
C ALA A 434 24.30 -5.17 -0.42
N ASP A 435 23.28 -4.77 -1.18
CA ASP A 435 22.89 -3.36 -1.33
C ASP A 435 21.78 -3.01 -0.32
N MET A 436 22.23 -2.50 0.83
CA MET A 436 21.36 -2.13 1.95
C MET A 436 21.30 -0.61 2.18
N ARG A 437 21.82 0.21 1.26
CA ARG A 437 21.96 1.68 1.44
C ARG A 437 20.64 2.40 1.68
N VAL A 438 19.55 1.84 1.15
CA VAL A 438 18.20 2.38 1.33
C VAL A 438 17.77 2.40 2.81
N LEU A 439 18.37 1.59 3.68
CA LEU A 439 18.12 1.67 5.12
C LEU A 439 18.65 2.98 5.71
N ASP A 440 19.82 3.45 5.28
CA ASP A 440 20.39 4.70 5.78
C ASP A 440 19.54 5.92 5.36
N GLU A 441 18.88 5.82 4.21
CA GLU A 441 17.97 6.85 3.66
C GLU A 441 16.59 6.86 4.33
N ILE A 442 16.03 5.68 4.64
CA ILE A 442 14.62 5.51 5.05
C ILE A 442 14.46 5.23 6.54
N MET A 443 15.35 4.45 7.14
CA MET A 443 15.30 4.06 8.55
C MET A 443 15.99 5.11 9.43
N VAL A 444 15.58 6.37 9.25
CA VAL A 444 16.09 7.53 10.01
C VAL A 444 15.46 7.62 11.41
N PRO A 445 16.11 8.32 12.36
CA PRO A 445 15.66 8.40 13.75
C PRO A 445 14.19 8.77 13.92
N GLU A 446 13.69 9.75 13.16
CA GLU A 446 12.33 10.26 13.23
C GLU A 446 11.29 9.21 12.82
N VAL A 447 11.63 8.42 11.79
CA VAL A 447 10.77 7.33 11.31
C VAL A 447 10.68 6.23 12.35
N VAL A 448 11.81 5.82 12.93
CA VAL A 448 11.85 4.82 14.00
C VAL A 448 11.06 5.29 15.23
N ALA A 449 11.27 6.53 15.69
CA ALA A 449 10.52 7.12 16.81
C ALA A 449 9.00 7.09 16.55
N THR A 450 8.58 7.52 15.36
CA THR A 450 7.16 7.57 14.98
C THR A 450 6.52 6.19 15.02
N ARG A 451 7.21 5.16 14.51
CA ARG A 451 6.68 3.79 14.49
C ARG A 451 6.60 3.20 15.90
N LEU A 452 7.60 3.44 16.74
CA LEU A 452 7.57 3.01 18.15
C LEU A 452 6.38 3.61 18.90
N GLN A 453 6.15 4.91 18.76
CA GLN A 453 5.00 5.59 19.36
C GLN A 453 3.66 5.08 18.82
N GLN A 454 3.59 4.79 17.52
CA GLN A 454 2.39 4.28 16.88
C GLN A 454 2.01 2.89 17.40
N TYR A 455 2.95 1.95 17.43
CA TYR A 455 2.65 0.53 17.70
C TYR A 455 2.88 0.09 19.15
N GLN A 456 3.51 0.91 19.99
CA GLN A 456 3.71 0.68 21.43
C GLN A 456 4.08 -0.77 21.79
N PRO A 457 5.21 -1.29 21.27
CA PRO A 457 5.57 -2.69 21.44
C PRO A 457 5.91 -3.05 22.89
N SER A 458 5.59 -4.27 23.31
CA SER A 458 6.08 -4.84 24.57
C SER A 458 7.45 -5.50 24.47
N PHE A 459 7.98 -5.67 23.26
CA PHE A 459 9.33 -6.17 23.00
C PHE A 459 9.85 -5.60 21.69
N ILE A 460 11.11 -5.16 21.66
CA ILE A 460 11.75 -4.59 20.47
C ILE A 460 12.93 -5.48 20.06
N ALA A 461 13.02 -5.81 18.77
CA ALA A 461 14.19 -6.43 18.17
C ALA A 461 14.81 -5.49 17.14
N LEU A 462 16.12 -5.26 17.26
CA LEU A 462 16.89 -4.31 16.46
C LEU A 462 17.92 -5.05 15.61
N ASP A 463 17.85 -4.83 14.30
CA ASP A 463 18.81 -5.30 13.31
C ASP A 463 20.05 -4.39 13.27
N ALA A 464 21.25 -4.95 13.28
CA ALA A 464 22.50 -4.21 13.18
C ALA A 464 22.68 -3.44 11.84
N ASN A 465 21.85 -3.68 10.83
CA ASN A 465 21.81 -2.85 9.63
C ASN A 465 21.31 -1.41 9.89
N LEU A 466 20.65 -1.14 11.01
CA LEU A 466 20.26 0.22 11.37
C LEU A 466 21.48 1.10 11.66
N GLN A 467 21.36 2.40 11.36
CA GLN A 467 22.36 3.39 11.71
C GLN A 467 22.39 3.66 13.23
N PRO A 468 23.54 4.03 13.81
CA PRO A 468 23.67 4.29 15.25
C PRO A 468 22.64 5.26 15.83
N ALA A 469 22.31 6.35 15.11
CA ALA A 469 21.31 7.32 15.57
C ALA A 469 19.91 6.72 15.70
N SER A 470 19.51 5.84 14.78
CA SER A 470 18.21 5.15 14.82
C SER A 470 18.14 4.09 15.91
N LEU A 471 19.26 3.37 16.13
CA LEU A 471 19.41 2.48 17.27
C LEU A 471 19.30 3.26 18.59
N ALA A 472 19.96 4.42 18.71
CA ALA A 472 19.91 5.26 19.89
C ALA A 472 18.48 5.73 20.21
N VAL A 473 17.70 6.13 19.21
CA VAL A 473 16.28 6.46 19.39
C VAL A 473 15.47 5.28 19.92
N ALA A 474 15.67 4.08 19.36
CA ALA A 474 14.96 2.90 19.81
C ALA A 474 15.33 2.53 21.26
N LEU A 475 16.60 2.63 21.63
CA LEU A 475 17.08 2.42 23.00
C LEU A 475 16.52 3.47 23.98
N ALA A 476 16.47 4.74 23.59
CA ALA A 476 15.90 5.80 24.42
C ALA A 476 14.40 5.58 24.66
N TYR A 477 13.65 5.20 23.62
CA TYR A 477 12.25 4.81 23.74
C TYR A 477 12.08 3.61 24.68
N ALA A 478 12.87 2.56 24.47
CA ALA A 478 12.79 1.33 25.26
C ALA A 478 13.09 1.58 26.74
N THR A 479 14.05 2.46 27.03
CA THR A 479 14.37 2.89 28.39
C THR A 479 13.20 3.60 29.04
N LYS A 480 12.64 4.60 28.35
CA LYS A 480 11.52 5.41 28.84
C LYS A 480 10.29 4.56 29.13
N GLU A 481 9.95 3.65 28.20
CA GLU A 481 8.74 2.83 28.26
C GLU A 481 8.97 1.46 28.95
N ARG A 482 10.19 1.19 29.44
CA ARG A 482 10.61 -0.08 30.09
C ARG A 482 10.34 -1.32 29.23
N VAL A 483 10.69 -1.23 27.95
CA VAL A 483 10.50 -2.29 26.96
C VAL A 483 11.81 -3.09 26.80
N PRO A 484 11.78 -4.43 26.93
CA PRO A 484 12.94 -5.26 26.62
C PRO A 484 13.41 -5.12 25.16
N VAL A 485 14.74 -5.11 24.99
CA VAL A 485 15.39 -4.93 23.69
C VAL A 485 16.31 -6.11 23.41
N LEU A 486 16.08 -6.75 22.26
CA LEU A 486 17.01 -7.68 21.65
C LEU A 486 17.76 -6.97 20.52
N TYR A 487 19.07 -7.12 20.48
CA TYR A 487 19.91 -6.67 19.37
C TYR A 487 20.47 -7.87 18.62
N GLU A 488 20.22 -7.94 17.32
CA GLU A 488 20.73 -8.99 16.44
C GLU A 488 21.85 -8.43 15.55
N PRO A 489 23.11 -8.87 15.76
CA PRO A 489 24.20 -8.62 14.84
C PRO A 489 23.96 -9.21 13.45
N THR A 490 24.39 -8.52 12.40
CA THR A 490 24.22 -8.98 11.00
C THR A 490 25.53 -9.35 10.31
N SER A 491 26.60 -8.65 10.65
CA SER A 491 27.93 -8.88 10.09
C SER A 491 29.00 -8.32 11.03
N THR A 492 30.23 -8.82 10.91
CA THR A 492 31.39 -8.30 11.66
C THR A 492 31.58 -6.79 11.46
N ALA A 493 31.33 -6.29 10.24
CA ALA A 493 31.44 -4.87 9.94
C ALA A 493 30.37 -3.98 10.61
N LYS A 494 29.19 -4.53 10.94
CA LYS A 494 28.05 -3.73 11.46
C LYS A 494 27.69 -4.04 12.91
N CYS A 495 28.13 -5.18 13.44
CA CYS A 495 27.76 -5.67 14.77
C CYS A 495 28.04 -4.64 15.90
N HIS A 496 29.09 -3.83 15.77
CA HIS A 496 29.48 -2.84 16.77
C HIS A 496 28.65 -1.53 16.76
N ARG A 497 27.73 -1.32 15.81
CA ARG A 497 26.93 -0.08 15.72
C ARG A 497 26.10 0.22 16.97
N ILE A 498 25.72 -0.81 17.72
CA ILE A 498 25.08 -0.65 19.03
C ILE A 498 25.95 0.10 20.03
N LEU A 499 27.28 -0.07 19.97
CA LEU A 499 28.22 0.61 20.86
C LEU A 499 28.23 2.12 20.58
N ASP A 500 28.24 2.49 19.30
CA ASP A 500 28.19 3.90 18.88
C ASP A 500 26.84 4.53 19.29
N ALA A 501 25.73 3.78 19.17
CA ALA A 501 24.41 4.21 19.63
C ALA A 501 24.36 4.43 21.15
N MET A 502 24.96 3.53 21.93
CA MET A 502 25.05 3.67 23.40
C MET A 502 25.89 4.89 23.81
N GLN A 503 26.98 5.19 23.08
CA GLN A 503 27.80 6.37 23.33
C GLN A 503 27.02 7.67 23.10
N MET A 504 26.14 7.71 22.08
CA MET A 504 25.30 8.88 21.79
C MET A 504 24.32 9.22 22.93
N LEU A 505 23.86 8.22 23.69
CA LEU A 505 22.84 8.41 24.73
C LEU A 505 23.38 8.95 26.06
N GLN A 506 24.69 9.12 26.20
CA GLN A 506 25.39 9.60 27.43
C GLN A 506 25.11 8.81 28.72
N HIS A 507 24.25 7.78 28.66
CA HIS A 507 23.95 6.81 29.69
C HIS A 507 24.08 5.41 29.07
N ALA A 508 25.03 4.62 29.57
CA ALA A 508 25.33 3.28 29.08
C ALA A 508 24.25 2.28 29.54
N GLN A 509 23.08 2.32 28.91
CA GLN A 509 22.06 1.32 29.16
C GLN A 509 22.32 0.09 28.30
N LYS A 510 22.53 -1.05 28.96
CA LYS A 510 22.71 -2.34 28.32
C LYS A 510 21.44 -2.74 27.57
N VAL A 511 21.60 -3.39 26.42
CA VAL A 511 20.49 -4.14 25.83
C VAL A 511 20.15 -5.34 26.69
N HIS A 512 18.91 -5.82 26.61
CA HIS A 512 18.49 -6.95 27.43
C HIS A 512 19.08 -8.24 26.87
N ILE A 513 19.03 -8.39 25.54
CA ILE A 513 19.50 -9.59 24.84
C ILE A 513 20.38 -9.20 23.67
N VAL A 514 21.45 -9.97 23.45
CA VAL A 514 22.21 -9.98 22.20
C VAL A 514 22.44 -11.42 21.74
N THR A 515 22.46 -11.63 20.44
CA THR A 515 22.49 -12.95 19.78
C THR A 515 23.62 -13.03 18.75
N PRO A 516 24.88 -12.74 19.10
CA PRO A 516 25.98 -12.75 18.12
C PRO A 516 26.33 -14.19 17.72
N ASN A 517 26.89 -14.38 16.53
CA ASN A 517 27.74 -15.53 16.28
C ASN A 517 29.16 -15.32 16.85
N GLN A 518 30.01 -16.35 16.85
CA GLN A 518 31.37 -16.26 17.40
C GLN A 518 32.26 -15.19 16.75
N TYR A 519 32.06 -14.88 15.45
CA TYR A 519 32.87 -13.91 14.72
C TYR A 519 32.44 -12.47 15.03
N GLU A 520 31.13 -12.24 15.11
CA GLU A 520 30.55 -10.97 15.54
C GLU A 520 30.91 -10.67 16.99
N LEU A 521 30.84 -11.69 17.86
CA LEU A 521 31.27 -11.57 19.25
C LEU A 521 32.73 -11.10 19.35
N ALA A 522 33.65 -11.75 18.63
CA ALA A 522 35.06 -11.37 18.62
C ALA A 522 35.25 -9.91 18.16
N SER A 523 34.56 -9.50 17.08
CA SER A 523 34.63 -8.13 16.55
C SER A 523 34.08 -7.09 17.53
N MET A 524 32.96 -7.37 18.19
CA MET A 524 32.40 -6.48 19.21
C MET A 524 33.33 -6.39 20.44
N ALA A 525 33.87 -7.52 20.89
CA ALA A 525 34.79 -7.56 22.03
C ALA A 525 36.11 -6.83 21.75
N GLU A 526 36.66 -6.94 20.54
CA GLU A 526 37.82 -6.17 20.10
C GLU A 526 37.56 -4.67 20.21
N ARG A 527 36.42 -4.18 19.72
CA ARG A 527 36.05 -2.76 19.84
C ARG A 527 35.93 -2.33 21.30
N LEU A 528 35.37 -3.16 22.18
CA LEU A 528 35.25 -2.86 23.62
C LEU A 528 36.60 -2.83 24.35
N ARG A 529 37.56 -3.68 23.97
CA ARG A 529 38.91 -3.68 24.58
C ARG A 529 39.65 -2.36 24.37
N THR A 530 39.29 -1.59 23.35
CA THR A 530 39.87 -0.26 23.11
C THR A 530 39.37 0.80 24.09
N THR A 531 38.24 0.56 24.75
CA THR A 531 37.54 1.55 25.59
C THR A 531 37.37 1.13 27.04
N LEU A 532 37.42 -0.17 27.35
CA LEU A 532 37.20 -0.73 28.68
C LEU A 532 38.42 -1.51 29.20
N PRO A 533 38.64 -1.56 30.54
CA PRO A 533 39.74 -2.31 31.14
C PRO A 533 39.62 -3.82 30.88
N ARG A 534 40.76 -4.52 30.93
CA ARG A 534 40.82 -5.98 30.74
C ARG A 534 40.10 -6.73 31.88
N VAL A 535 39.47 -7.85 31.51
CA VAL A 535 38.73 -8.74 32.40
C VAL A 535 39.64 -9.41 33.46
N PRO A 536 39.22 -9.55 34.73
CA PRO A 536 39.95 -10.32 35.74
C PRO A 536 40.14 -11.79 35.35
N THR A 537 41.38 -12.28 35.35
CA THR A 537 41.78 -13.60 34.82
C THR A 537 41.28 -14.81 35.62
N THR A 538 41.17 -14.70 36.95
CA THR A 538 40.86 -15.85 37.82
C THR A 538 39.45 -16.40 37.67
N TYR A 539 38.47 -15.54 37.32
CA TYR A 539 37.09 -15.96 37.09
C TYR A 539 36.91 -16.65 35.73
N VAL A 540 37.67 -16.22 34.73
CA VAL A 540 37.64 -16.75 33.36
C VAL A 540 38.10 -18.22 33.31
N ASP A 541 39.13 -18.59 34.08
CA ASP A 541 39.68 -19.95 34.09
C ASP A 541 38.68 -21.02 34.58
N ALA A 542 37.83 -20.68 35.55
CA ALA A 542 36.80 -21.59 36.06
C ALA A 542 35.71 -21.84 35.00
N VAL A 543 35.29 -20.79 34.28
CA VAL A 543 34.29 -20.88 33.20
C VAL A 543 34.83 -21.66 32.01
N ILE A 544 36.11 -21.48 31.65
CA ILE A 544 36.76 -22.26 30.58
C ILE A 544 36.70 -23.75 30.90
N ARG A 545 37.05 -24.14 32.14
CA ARG A 545 36.99 -25.56 32.55
C ARG A 545 35.57 -26.12 32.51
N ALA A 546 34.56 -25.33 32.91
CA ALA A 546 33.17 -25.76 32.94
C ALA A 546 32.55 -25.91 31.55
N THR A 547 32.82 -24.97 30.63
CA THR A 547 32.24 -24.96 29.28
C THR A 547 33.05 -25.79 28.28
N ARG A 548 34.34 -26.03 28.53
CA ARG A 548 35.29 -26.65 27.58
C ARG A 548 35.41 -25.91 26.24
N LEU A 549 35.04 -24.62 26.21
CA LEU A 549 35.14 -23.76 25.04
C LEU A 549 36.49 -23.00 25.02
N PRO A 550 36.90 -22.47 23.85
CA PRO A 550 38.17 -21.76 23.72
C PRO A 550 38.29 -20.56 24.69
N PRO A 551 39.46 -20.34 25.33
CA PRO A 551 39.66 -19.22 26.25
C PRO A 551 39.32 -17.84 25.67
N ALA A 552 39.67 -17.61 24.40
CA ALA A 552 39.39 -16.35 23.71
C ALA A 552 37.88 -16.07 23.63
N LEU A 553 37.08 -17.09 23.30
CA LEU A 553 35.61 -16.98 23.22
C LEU A 553 35.00 -16.58 24.57
N ILE A 554 35.47 -17.17 25.67
CA ILE A 554 34.98 -16.86 27.02
C ILE A 554 35.38 -15.43 27.42
N GLN A 555 36.59 -14.99 27.06
CA GLN A 555 37.02 -13.62 27.31
C GLN A 555 36.20 -12.61 26.50
N ASP A 556 35.91 -12.90 25.23
CA ASP A 556 35.07 -12.05 24.38
C ASP A 556 33.65 -11.97 24.93
N ALA A 557 33.07 -13.11 25.32
CA ALA A 557 31.75 -13.19 25.94
C ALA A 557 31.67 -12.38 27.24
N PHE A 558 32.73 -12.41 28.06
CA PHE A 558 32.81 -11.60 29.26
C PHE A 558 32.87 -10.10 28.92
N MET A 559 33.65 -9.69 27.93
CA MET A 559 33.69 -8.29 27.48
C MET A 559 32.29 -7.79 27.09
N LEU A 560 31.53 -8.61 26.35
CA LEU A 560 30.20 -8.25 25.87
C LEU A 560 29.14 -8.15 26.99
N THR A 561 29.43 -8.63 28.21
CA THR A 561 28.55 -8.38 29.38
C THR A 561 28.41 -6.90 29.72
N HIS A 562 29.30 -6.03 29.23
CA HIS A 562 29.18 -4.58 29.38
C HIS A 562 28.10 -3.98 28.46
N VAL A 563 27.65 -4.73 27.45
CA VAL A 563 26.71 -4.29 26.42
C VAL A 563 25.35 -4.92 26.62
N ALA A 564 25.29 -6.18 27.03
CA ALA A 564 24.05 -6.94 27.15
C ALA A 564 23.91 -7.66 28.50
N GLN A 565 22.67 -7.77 29.00
CA GLN A 565 22.37 -8.54 30.21
C GLN A 565 22.39 -10.05 29.93
N VAL A 566 21.86 -10.47 28.77
CA VAL A 566 21.82 -11.87 28.32
C VAL A 566 22.44 -11.97 26.93
N GLN A 567 23.23 -13.01 26.72
CA GLN A 567 23.88 -13.30 25.45
C GLN A 567 23.56 -14.74 25.04
N PHE A 568 23.00 -14.90 23.84
CA PHE A 568 22.87 -16.21 23.20
C PHE A 568 23.90 -16.29 22.06
N ILE A 569 25.11 -16.74 22.39
CA ILE A 569 26.22 -16.77 21.44
C ILE A 569 26.10 -18.04 20.60
N LYS A 570 25.83 -17.87 19.30
CA LYS A 570 25.65 -18.97 18.34
C LYS A 570 27.02 -19.51 17.89
N LEU A 571 27.27 -20.79 18.12
CA LEU A 571 28.54 -21.48 17.83
C LEU A 571 28.42 -22.54 16.72
N GLY A 572 27.37 -22.46 15.89
CA GLY A 572 27.11 -23.42 14.82
C GLY A 572 26.97 -24.84 15.36
N GLY A 573 27.72 -25.79 14.80
CA GLY A 573 27.70 -27.20 15.22
C GLY A 573 28.13 -27.46 16.67
N LEU A 574 28.74 -26.48 17.34
CA LEU A 574 29.05 -26.59 18.78
C LEU A 574 27.85 -26.26 19.68
N GLY A 575 26.79 -25.65 19.16
CA GLY A 575 25.60 -25.27 19.92
C GLY A 575 25.58 -23.79 20.30
N VAL A 576 25.22 -23.49 21.54
CA VAL A 576 25.05 -22.11 22.04
C VAL A 576 25.73 -21.92 23.38
N LEU A 577 26.49 -20.84 23.52
CA LEU A 577 26.96 -20.37 24.82
C LEU A 577 25.99 -19.31 25.33
N LEU A 578 25.27 -19.64 26.40
CA LEU A 578 24.39 -18.71 27.10
C LEU A 578 25.16 -18.01 28.22
N VAL A 579 25.10 -16.69 28.23
CA VAL A 579 25.67 -15.84 29.28
C VAL A 579 24.57 -14.96 29.86
N MET A 580 24.42 -14.94 31.18
CA MET A 580 23.47 -14.06 31.86
C MET A 580 24.16 -13.33 33.00
N GLN A 581 23.95 -12.03 33.09
CA GLN A 581 24.42 -11.25 34.22
C GLN A 581 23.57 -11.57 35.47
N GLY A 582 24.23 -11.92 36.57
CA GLY A 582 23.62 -12.13 37.88
C GLY A 582 23.65 -10.87 38.75
N GLN A 583 23.39 -11.03 40.04
CA GLN A 583 23.46 -9.93 41.00
C GLN A 583 24.93 -9.50 41.25
N GLY A 584 25.19 -8.18 41.25
CA GLY A 584 26.53 -7.61 41.45
C GLY A 584 27.48 -7.88 40.27
N SER A 585 28.67 -8.41 40.56
CA SER A 585 29.70 -8.75 39.56
C SER A 585 29.66 -10.23 39.14
N GLN A 586 28.62 -10.97 39.51
CA GLN A 586 28.47 -12.37 39.11
C GLN A 586 27.86 -12.51 37.72
N HIS A 587 28.35 -13.48 36.97
CA HIS A 587 27.83 -13.87 35.68
C HIS A 587 27.55 -15.38 35.68
N HIS A 588 26.63 -15.83 34.85
CA HIS A 588 26.32 -17.24 34.67
C HIS A 588 26.63 -17.62 33.23
N PHE A 589 27.40 -18.69 33.07
CA PHE A 589 27.82 -19.20 31.77
C PHE A 589 27.40 -20.66 31.68
N VAL A 590 26.74 -21.03 30.58
CA VAL A 590 26.45 -22.43 30.27
C VAL A 590 26.58 -22.67 28.78
N HIS A 591 27.32 -23.72 28.44
CA HIS A 591 27.40 -24.21 27.08
C HIS A 591 26.32 -25.28 26.89
N VAL A 592 25.40 -25.03 25.97
CA VAL A 592 24.35 -25.98 25.57
C VAL A 592 24.76 -26.56 24.22
N PRO A 593 25.06 -27.87 24.14
CA PRO A 593 25.46 -28.51 22.89
C PRO A 593 24.40 -28.40 21.79
N ALA A 594 24.86 -28.49 20.54
CA ALA A 594 23.97 -28.52 19.39
C ALA A 594 23.02 -29.72 19.47
N LEU A 595 21.72 -29.50 19.23
CA LEU A 595 20.78 -30.60 19.04
C LEU A 595 21.18 -31.40 17.79
N PRO A 596 21.12 -32.74 17.83
CA PRO A 596 21.43 -33.57 16.68
C PRO A 596 20.37 -33.41 15.58
N MET A 597 20.81 -33.38 14.32
CA MET A 597 19.90 -33.43 13.17
C MET A 597 19.22 -34.80 13.15
N GLY A 598 17.88 -34.85 13.08
CA GLY A 598 17.15 -36.12 13.08
C GLY A 598 17.55 -37.05 11.94
N HIS A 599 17.60 -38.36 12.18
CA HIS A 599 18.00 -39.37 11.19
C HIS A 599 17.26 -39.19 9.86
N GLY A 600 18.03 -39.09 8.76
CA GLY A 600 17.50 -39.01 7.39
C GLY A 600 17.08 -37.62 6.91
N LYS A 601 17.27 -36.55 7.70
CA LYS A 601 17.03 -35.18 7.22
C LYS A 601 18.32 -34.58 6.64
N PRO A 602 18.35 -34.20 5.34
CA PRO A 602 19.53 -33.57 4.75
C PRO A 602 19.71 -32.15 5.31
N PHE A 603 20.97 -31.76 5.55
CA PHE A 603 21.34 -30.36 5.67
C PHE A 603 21.19 -29.71 4.29
N VAL A 604 20.45 -28.60 4.22
CA VAL A 604 20.16 -27.89 2.96
C VAL A 604 20.94 -26.59 2.87
N ASN A 605 20.77 -25.69 3.85
CA ASN A 605 21.53 -24.45 3.94
C ASN A 605 21.54 -23.92 5.39
N SER A 606 22.49 -23.04 5.71
CA SER A 606 22.60 -22.39 7.03
C SER A 606 21.90 -21.02 7.11
N THR A 607 21.48 -20.48 5.95
CA THR A 607 20.92 -19.13 5.83
C THR A 607 19.63 -18.97 6.64
N GLY A 608 19.61 -17.96 7.51
CA GLY A 608 18.45 -17.65 8.34
C GLY A 608 18.20 -18.60 9.52
N ALA A 609 19.00 -19.67 9.70
CA ALA A 609 18.87 -20.55 10.87
C ALA A 609 19.13 -19.80 12.19
N GLY A 610 20.09 -18.86 12.20
CA GLY A 610 20.34 -17.96 13.32
C GLY A 610 19.17 -16.99 13.58
N ASP A 611 18.55 -16.48 12.52
CA ASP A 611 17.40 -15.58 12.64
C ASP A 611 16.16 -16.32 13.15
N SER A 612 15.97 -17.57 12.72
CA SER A 612 14.93 -18.48 13.22
C SER A 612 15.13 -18.81 14.70
N PHE A 613 16.37 -19.04 15.12
CA PHE A 613 16.73 -19.20 16.54
C PHE A 613 16.29 -17.96 17.34
N THR A 614 16.68 -16.78 16.87
CA THR A 614 16.36 -15.50 17.54
C THR A 614 14.85 -15.24 17.57
N GLY A 615 14.15 -15.42 16.44
CA GLY A 615 12.71 -15.22 16.35
C GLY A 615 11.92 -16.16 17.26
N ALA A 616 12.39 -17.39 17.44
CA ALA A 616 11.77 -18.35 18.35
C ALA A 616 11.91 -17.97 19.83
N ILE A 617 13.11 -17.52 20.23
CA ILE A 617 13.35 -16.98 21.57
C ILE A 617 12.45 -15.77 21.82
N LEU A 618 12.40 -14.84 20.86
CA LEU A 618 11.61 -13.62 20.95
C LEU A 618 10.11 -13.92 21.08
N ALA A 619 9.57 -14.86 20.29
CA ALA A 619 8.20 -15.31 20.41
C ALA A 619 7.91 -15.87 21.80
N LYS A 620 8.75 -16.79 22.29
CA LYS A 620 8.51 -17.43 23.59
C LYS A 620 8.58 -16.43 24.74
N LEU A 621 9.62 -15.60 24.78
CA LEU A 621 9.78 -14.53 25.77
C LEU A 621 8.56 -13.61 25.81
N SER A 622 8.05 -13.21 24.64
CA SER A 622 6.92 -12.30 24.55
C SER A 622 5.59 -12.86 25.10
N THR A 623 5.52 -14.18 25.32
CA THR A 623 4.34 -14.89 25.84
C THR A 623 4.49 -15.31 27.30
N MET A 624 5.66 -15.10 27.92
CA MET A 624 5.85 -15.40 29.34
C MET A 624 5.03 -14.42 30.18
N SER A 625 4.39 -14.93 31.24
CA SER A 625 3.59 -14.12 32.18
C SER A 625 4.45 -13.25 33.12
N MET A 626 5.77 -13.41 33.07
CA MET A 626 6.75 -12.77 33.94
C MET A 626 7.40 -11.59 33.20
N SER A 627 7.78 -10.55 33.96
CA SER A 627 8.63 -9.48 33.43
C SER A 627 10.05 -9.99 33.18
N PHE A 628 10.80 -9.32 32.28
CA PHE A 628 12.15 -9.76 31.90
C PHE A 628 13.09 -9.92 33.10
N ASP A 629 13.01 -9.03 34.08
CA ASP A 629 13.84 -9.07 35.30
C ASP A 629 13.55 -10.25 36.23
N GLN A 630 12.43 -10.95 36.03
CA GLN A 630 12.04 -12.12 36.81
C GLN A 630 12.47 -13.44 36.14
N ILE A 631 12.89 -13.40 34.88
CA ILE A 631 13.26 -14.60 34.14
C ILE A 631 14.55 -15.17 34.73
N THR A 632 14.54 -16.46 35.05
CA THR A 632 15.68 -17.12 35.68
C THR A 632 16.70 -17.59 34.64
N PHE A 633 17.90 -17.94 35.10
CA PHE A 633 18.91 -18.54 34.23
C PHE A 633 18.44 -19.87 33.62
N GLU A 634 17.66 -20.66 34.37
CA GLU A 634 17.12 -21.94 33.92
C GLU A 634 16.08 -21.74 32.80
N ASP A 635 15.19 -20.74 32.94
CA ASP A 635 14.26 -20.35 31.88
C ASP A 635 15.00 -19.97 30.58
N MET A 636 16.13 -19.27 30.70
CA MET A 636 16.95 -18.90 29.54
C MET A 636 17.60 -20.12 28.88
N VAL A 637 17.96 -21.17 29.64
CA VAL A 637 18.47 -22.43 29.08
C VAL A 637 17.38 -23.15 28.28
N ASP A 638 16.14 -23.15 28.76
CA ASP A 638 15.01 -23.73 28.02
C ASP A 638 14.75 -23.02 26.68
N LEU A 639 14.91 -21.69 26.66
CA LEU A 639 14.84 -20.90 25.44
C LEU A 639 15.92 -21.27 24.43
N VAL A 640 17.13 -21.64 24.86
CA VAL A 640 18.16 -22.15 23.96
C VAL A 640 17.65 -23.36 23.19
N ASN A 641 17.04 -24.34 23.87
CA ASN A 641 16.53 -25.55 23.22
C ASN A 641 15.39 -25.25 22.23
N ILE A 642 14.53 -24.27 22.54
CA ILE A 642 13.48 -23.81 21.63
C ILE A 642 14.09 -23.16 20.38
N GLY A 643 15.03 -22.24 20.56
CA GLY A 643 15.75 -21.62 19.45
C GLY A 643 16.47 -22.64 18.58
N GLN A 644 17.15 -23.62 19.19
CA GLN A 644 17.86 -24.67 18.45
C GLN A 644 16.92 -25.50 17.58
N ARG A 645 15.72 -25.87 18.07
CA ARG A 645 14.72 -26.60 17.26
C ARG A 645 14.24 -25.77 16.07
N ALA A 646 14.06 -24.46 16.23
CA ALA A 646 13.68 -23.56 15.13
C ALA A 646 14.79 -23.45 14.07
N ALA A 647 16.05 -23.32 14.52
CA ALA A 647 17.21 -23.34 13.64
C ALA A 647 17.30 -24.66 12.86
N GLN A 648 17.21 -25.81 13.53
CA GLN A 648 17.26 -27.13 12.88
C GLN A 648 16.22 -27.30 11.79
N ARG A 649 14.98 -26.82 11.97
CA ARG A 649 13.95 -26.89 10.92
C ARG A 649 14.34 -26.08 9.70
N THR A 650 14.90 -24.90 9.93
CA THR A 650 15.39 -24.01 8.86
C THR A 650 16.55 -24.66 8.11
N LEU A 651 17.49 -25.31 8.82
CA LEU A 651 18.60 -26.06 8.23
C LEU A 651 18.18 -27.20 7.28
N THR A 652 16.92 -27.66 7.37
CA THR A 652 16.38 -28.75 6.55
C THR A 652 15.52 -28.28 5.37
N CYS A 653 15.47 -26.97 5.07
CA CYS A 653 14.69 -26.42 3.97
C CYS A 653 15.47 -25.36 3.18
N LYS A 654 15.00 -25.03 1.98
CA LYS A 654 15.60 -23.99 1.13
C LYS A 654 15.18 -22.57 1.53
N GLU A 655 14.11 -22.42 2.31
CA GLU A 655 13.61 -21.12 2.75
C GLU A 655 14.44 -20.58 3.91
N ALA A 656 14.67 -19.26 3.96
CA ALA A 656 15.43 -18.64 5.05
C ALA A 656 14.77 -18.78 6.44
N VAL A 657 13.51 -19.22 6.51
CA VAL A 657 12.80 -19.62 7.74
C VAL A 657 11.80 -20.69 7.33
N ALA A 658 11.83 -21.86 7.95
CA ALA A 658 10.92 -22.95 7.62
C ALA A 658 9.45 -22.60 7.89
N ARG A 659 8.53 -22.95 6.99
CA ARG A 659 7.07 -22.74 7.20
C ARG A 659 6.51 -23.39 8.49
N SER A 660 7.16 -24.43 8.99
CA SER A 660 6.75 -25.22 10.16
C SER A 660 7.55 -24.92 11.43
N VAL A 661 8.07 -23.70 11.62
CA VAL A 661 8.75 -23.35 12.90
C VAL A 661 7.85 -23.61 14.12
N ALA A 662 6.52 -23.54 13.96
CA ALA A 662 5.54 -23.88 14.99
C ALA A 662 5.12 -25.36 14.94
N ALA A 663 5.64 -26.15 15.87
CA ALA A 663 5.08 -27.42 16.36
C ALA A 663 5.93 -27.87 17.55
#